data_AF-A0A800F1D7-F1
#
_entry.id   AF-A0A800F1D7-F1
#
_cell.length_a   1.000
_cell.length_b   1.000
_cell.length_c   1.000
_cell.angle_alpha   90.00
_cell.angle_beta   90.00
_cell.angle_gamma   90.00
#
_symmetry.space_group_name_H-M   'P 1'
#
loop_
_entity.id
_entity.type
_entity.pdbx_description
1 polymer ?
#
loop_
_entity_poly.entity_id
_entity_poly.type
_entity_poly.pdbx_seq_one_letter_code
_entity_poly.pdbx_strand_id
1 'polypeptide(L)'
;MKYLYSISLILFFLFTLGSLNLHAQLGANSSVSAQQLVNNIIGQNVSVSNITLSCPSLASGTFTANGTNLGLTGGIILATGNITNAVGPNTFGSITTAFNSIGDSDLDQIVSPDNTKDACVLEFDIIPKCDTLAIYFVFGSEEYPEYVGQMNDVFAFFISGPGMPQQNIALIPGTATPISINNVNINSNSAYYVDNTMGSTIHYDGFTIPIQAKVLVQPCSTYHMKLAIADVIDDQYDSGVFLSESGLKCINGKILTMSIDSAADCVGSNGAVSVSVAGGGPTYSYSWSDGNSIISSINNTSSTLDAINNLNSGWYYVTVSDPSGCDNIDSIEVVSDTSSMTLSLTKTDASCVGVNDASAVISVLNGTPPYSFSWSGGINNNNISGIDSVAGLTSGWVNVSVTDSKNCVDSASVQVLDLPGISVTLDSLTNVSCYDSTDAGIYISATGGNAVYSYKWSNGSISKNLLNVSAGTYTLSISDITSCADTISYLITEPSSIAFNISSKPSSCLISDGSITLSISGGTPGYQYLWSNGSNDQNLVSLMAGTYVLTITDSMACIDTAVVIVSNIGGPSVLIDTVINLSCFSAQDGFASVNVSGGTPQYNYLWSNGVNVDSLSGVDAGTYFLTVSDQTTCIDIISISITEPDMLEINADSISNPLCYNDSNGYLSVLPIGGTSPYSYFWSGGNNSQSIDSLFAGSYDIIVQDDKLCHDSMSFILTQPSVLNVSEVNDSASCFGICDGKADITVSGGVGSYDFSWSHGSLNQDQDSLCGGSYVVTVTDSNGCNKQTGFVIGQPLQILISSINNSVLCNGDCDVAIDLNVSGGKPSYLYSWSNGDTIEDPDSLCAGSYSVQVIDNDSCSNNYTLDVLEPDSLTVLLNGSNPNCDTDNGIISALPSGGTSPYSYVWSGSNNNAATIIDLTDSVFIVTITDQNSCIKVDSIALIAEPVPVAGFDQEIGCSGDSSIFQDTSSGYVVSWIWDFGVTPQSGSSDQVPSYIYSDTGQFNVWSCDKF
;
A
#
# COMPACT_ATOMS: atom_id res chain seq x y z
N MET A 1 -1.84 -32.17 37.63
CA MET A 1 -3.14 -32.54 38.26
C MET A 1 -3.56 -33.89 37.65
N LYS A 2 -4.03 -34.89 38.43
CA LYS A 2 -5.41 -35.46 38.39
C LYS A 2 -5.96 -35.71 36.96
N TYR A 3 -6.39 -36.90 36.49
CA TYR A 3 -6.93 -38.13 37.15
C TYR A 3 -6.60 -39.48 36.41
N LEU A 4 -7.22 -40.61 36.83
CA LEU A 4 -7.00 -42.07 36.50
C LEU A 4 -7.51 -42.54 35.10
N TYR A 5 -7.20 -43.74 34.52
CA TYR A 5 -7.69 -45.13 34.85
C TYR A 5 -6.93 -46.32 34.13
N SER A 6 -7.40 -47.61 34.20
CA SER A 6 -6.58 -48.84 33.96
C SER A 6 -7.24 -50.13 33.35
N ILE A 7 -6.47 -50.91 32.55
CA ILE A 7 -6.29 -52.42 32.38
C ILE A 7 -7.46 -53.45 32.09
N SER A 8 -7.35 -54.31 31.03
CA SER A 8 -7.80 -55.77 30.90
C SER A 8 -7.45 -56.51 29.55
N LEU A 9 -7.95 -57.75 29.19
CA LEU A 9 -7.22 -58.88 28.45
C LEU A 9 -8.01 -59.80 27.39
N ILE A 10 -7.37 -60.52 26.37
CA ILE A 10 -7.74 -61.78 25.47
C ILE A 10 -7.55 -61.67 23.87
N LEU A 11 -7.49 -62.66 22.89
CA LEU A 11 -6.75 -63.97 22.54
C LEU A 11 -7.05 -64.67 21.08
N PHE A 12 -6.22 -65.63 20.50
CA PHE A 12 -6.41 -66.71 19.38
C PHE A 12 -6.29 -66.42 17.79
N PHE A 13 -6.11 -67.30 16.71
CA PHE A 13 -5.70 -68.74 16.32
C PHE A 13 -5.22 -69.05 14.79
N LEU A 14 -5.21 -70.32 14.20
CA LEU A 14 -4.44 -70.92 12.98
C LEU A 14 -5.23 -71.96 12.01
N PHE A 15 -4.89 -72.73 10.88
CA PHE A 15 -3.90 -73.02 9.70
C PHE A 15 -4.32 -74.31 8.78
N THR A 16 -3.77 -74.98 7.67
CA THR A 16 -3.07 -74.80 6.28
C THR A 16 -2.71 -76.14 5.42
N LEU A 17 -2.57 -76.18 4.02
CA LEU A 17 -1.74 -77.06 3.00
C LEU A 17 -2.27 -78.24 2.00
N GLY A 18 -1.48 -78.79 0.97
CA GLY A 18 -1.85 -79.72 -0.22
C GLY A 18 -0.79 -80.66 -1.04
N SER A 19 -1.05 -81.28 -2.28
CA SER A 19 -0.30 -82.46 -2.97
C SER A 19 -0.30 -82.75 -4.59
N LEU A 20 0.28 -83.87 -5.19
CA LEU A 20 0.58 -84.20 -6.70
C LEU A 20 0.61 -85.73 -7.28
N ASN A 21 0.90 -86.09 -8.61
CA ASN A 21 0.79 -87.47 -9.34
C ASN A 21 1.66 -87.83 -10.68
N LEU A 22 1.59 -89.06 -11.38
CA LEU A 22 2.38 -89.57 -12.63
C LEU A 22 1.81 -90.77 -13.61
N HIS A 23 2.54 -91.35 -14.66
CA HIS A 23 2.10 -92.22 -15.88
C HIS A 23 2.97 -93.50 -16.42
N ALA A 24 2.74 -94.17 -17.64
CA ALA A 24 3.30 -95.54 -18.13
C ALA A 24 3.42 -95.98 -19.70
N GLN A 25 3.70 -97.29 -20.08
CA GLN A 25 4.04 -97.91 -21.46
C GLN A 25 3.43 -99.36 -21.80
N LEU A 26 3.43 -99.81 -23.09
CA LEU A 26 2.95 -101.13 -23.69
C LEU A 26 3.89 -102.36 -23.54
N GLY A 27 3.41 -103.61 -23.70
CA GLY A 27 4.28 -104.82 -23.76
C GLY A 27 3.69 -106.11 -24.42
N ALA A 28 4.56 -106.97 -24.97
CA ALA A 28 4.21 -108.17 -25.76
C ALA A 28 5.12 -109.41 -25.48
N ASN A 29 4.68 -110.60 -25.90
CA ASN A 29 5.38 -111.90 -25.74
C ASN A 29 5.18 -112.82 -26.96
N SER A 30 6.28 -113.21 -27.59
CA SER A 30 6.34 -113.94 -28.88
C SER A 30 6.52 -115.46 -28.80
N SER A 31 6.44 -116.06 -27.61
CA SER A 31 6.64 -117.51 -27.41
C SER A 31 5.32 -118.29 -27.24
N VAL A 32 4.36 -118.08 -28.15
CA VAL A 32 2.99 -118.59 -28.05
C VAL A 32 2.66 -119.53 -29.22
N SER A 33 2.00 -120.67 -28.95
CA SER A 33 1.62 -121.62 -30.02
C SER A 33 0.32 -121.22 -30.73
N ALA A 34 0.17 -121.62 -32.00
CA ALA A 34 -1.00 -121.34 -32.83
C ALA A 34 -2.34 -121.66 -32.14
N GLN A 35 -2.44 -122.82 -31.48
CA GLN A 35 -3.63 -123.24 -30.73
C GLN A 35 -3.96 -122.28 -29.58
N GLN A 36 -2.94 -121.72 -28.90
CA GLN A 36 -3.14 -120.75 -27.82
C GLN A 36 -3.55 -119.38 -28.38
N LEU A 37 -3.00 -118.95 -29.51
CA LEU A 37 -3.42 -117.72 -30.19
C LEU A 37 -4.91 -117.77 -30.55
N VAL A 38 -5.34 -118.85 -31.19
CA VAL A 38 -6.75 -118.99 -31.60
C VAL A 38 -7.67 -119.20 -30.39
N ASN A 39 -7.28 -120.02 -29.40
CA ASN A 39 -8.07 -120.19 -28.17
C ASN A 39 -8.26 -118.88 -27.37
N ASN A 40 -7.36 -117.90 -27.52
CA ASN A 40 -7.51 -116.59 -26.90
C ASN A 40 -8.64 -115.76 -27.53
N ILE A 41 -8.85 -115.85 -28.86
CA ILE A 41 -9.79 -115.01 -29.60
C ILE A 41 -11.19 -115.62 -29.84
N ILE A 42 -11.38 -116.93 -29.66
CA ILE A 42 -12.71 -117.58 -29.85
C ILE A 42 -13.63 -117.33 -28.65
N GLY A 43 -14.79 -116.75 -28.90
CA GLY A 43 -15.84 -116.51 -27.92
C GLY A 43 -16.98 -117.53 -27.92
N GLN A 44 -18.01 -117.27 -27.11
CA GLN A 44 -19.11 -118.22 -26.87
C GLN A 44 -19.90 -118.58 -28.15
N ASN A 45 -20.40 -119.84 -28.16
CA ASN A 45 -21.22 -120.44 -29.22
C ASN A 45 -20.53 -120.57 -30.61
N VAL A 46 -19.21 -120.45 -30.66
CA VAL A 46 -18.36 -120.87 -31.80
C VAL A 46 -17.41 -121.97 -31.31
N SER A 47 -17.22 -123.02 -32.11
CA SER A 47 -16.19 -124.05 -31.88
C SER A 47 -15.16 -124.06 -33.00
N VAL A 48 -13.90 -124.38 -32.70
CA VAL A 48 -12.75 -124.21 -33.60
C VAL A 48 -11.92 -125.48 -33.79
N SER A 49 -11.29 -125.65 -34.95
CA SER A 49 -10.45 -126.80 -35.33
C SER A 49 -9.41 -126.43 -36.40
N ASN A 50 -8.53 -127.36 -36.75
CA ASN A 50 -7.60 -127.27 -37.90
C ASN A 50 -6.73 -125.99 -37.93
N ILE A 51 -6.12 -125.66 -36.79
CA ILE A 51 -5.35 -124.42 -36.60
C ILE A 51 -3.90 -124.58 -37.09
N THR A 52 -3.46 -123.71 -38.00
CA THR A 52 -2.08 -123.63 -38.54
C THR A 52 -1.54 -122.20 -38.50
N LEU A 53 -0.24 -122.04 -38.27
CA LEU A 53 0.46 -120.76 -38.21
C LEU A 53 1.74 -120.85 -39.03
N SER A 54 1.90 -119.92 -39.98
CA SER A 54 3.01 -119.80 -40.90
C SER A 54 3.53 -118.37 -40.84
N CYS A 55 4.54 -118.11 -40.00
CA CYS A 55 5.12 -116.79 -39.77
C CYS A 55 6.64 -116.88 -39.56
N PRO A 56 7.38 -115.78 -39.78
CA PRO A 56 8.75 -115.64 -39.28
C PRO A 56 8.84 -115.85 -37.76
N SER A 57 10.01 -116.29 -37.28
CA SER A 57 10.24 -116.45 -35.84
C SER A 57 10.20 -115.10 -35.13
N LEU A 58 9.36 -114.98 -34.10
CA LEU A 58 9.06 -113.77 -33.33
C LEU A 58 8.08 -112.77 -34.00
N ALA A 59 7.47 -113.10 -35.14
CA ALA A 59 6.47 -112.25 -35.81
C ALA A 59 5.01 -112.44 -35.30
N SER A 60 4.80 -113.23 -34.23
CA SER A 60 3.47 -113.47 -33.66
C SER A 60 3.52 -113.76 -32.16
N GLY A 61 2.44 -113.47 -31.44
CA GLY A 61 2.38 -113.64 -29.99
C GLY A 61 1.16 -113.03 -29.31
N THR A 62 1.26 -112.76 -28.01
CA THR A 62 0.24 -112.06 -27.21
C THR A 62 0.73 -110.71 -26.72
N PHE A 63 -0.19 -109.77 -26.52
CA PHE A 63 0.08 -108.41 -26.04
C PHE A 63 -0.81 -108.01 -24.86
N THR A 64 -0.33 -107.05 -24.07
CA THR A 64 -1.10 -106.36 -23.02
C THR A 64 -0.83 -104.86 -23.10
N ALA A 65 -1.88 -104.05 -23.20
CA ALA A 65 -1.80 -102.64 -23.58
C ALA A 65 -2.16 -101.67 -22.43
N ASN A 66 -1.89 -102.09 -21.18
CA ASN A 66 -2.19 -101.30 -19.97
C ASN A 66 -1.53 -99.91 -20.01
N GLY A 67 -2.35 -98.86 -19.91
CA GLY A 67 -1.86 -97.47 -19.92
C GLY A 67 -1.51 -96.93 -21.30
N THR A 68 -1.92 -97.60 -22.38
CA THR A 68 -1.74 -97.12 -23.77
C THR A 68 -3.06 -96.94 -24.50
N ASN A 69 -3.07 -96.10 -25.53
CA ASN A 69 -4.28 -95.67 -26.23
C ASN A 69 -4.79 -96.65 -27.32
N LEU A 70 -4.29 -97.89 -27.36
CA LEU A 70 -4.58 -98.89 -28.39
C LEU A 70 -6.07 -99.31 -28.45
N GLY A 71 -6.89 -98.95 -27.45
CA GLY A 71 -8.33 -99.25 -27.40
C GLY A 71 -8.67 -100.73 -27.13
N LEU A 72 -7.72 -101.64 -27.29
CA LEU A 72 -7.77 -103.04 -26.83
C LEU A 72 -6.97 -103.16 -25.53
N THR A 73 -7.44 -103.94 -24.56
CA THR A 73 -6.72 -104.18 -23.28
C THR A 73 -5.62 -105.23 -23.42
N GLY A 74 -5.82 -106.22 -24.28
CA GLY A 74 -4.90 -107.31 -24.57
C GLY A 74 -5.49 -108.31 -25.57
N GLY A 75 -4.68 -109.30 -25.94
CA GLY A 75 -5.04 -110.38 -26.85
C GLY A 75 -3.85 -110.85 -27.68
N ILE A 76 -4.06 -111.14 -28.98
CA ILE A 76 -2.99 -111.60 -29.87
C ILE A 76 -2.52 -110.51 -30.83
N ILE A 77 -1.25 -110.59 -31.23
CA ILE A 77 -0.64 -109.78 -32.28
C ILE A 77 0.01 -110.70 -33.33
N LEU A 78 -0.17 -110.37 -34.60
CA LEU A 78 0.65 -110.83 -35.73
C LEU A 78 1.30 -109.60 -36.37
N ALA A 79 2.54 -109.70 -36.84
CA ALA A 79 3.27 -108.61 -37.47
C ALA A 79 4.06 -109.08 -38.69
N THR A 80 4.56 -108.12 -39.47
CA THR A 80 5.56 -108.36 -40.51
C THR A 80 6.93 -108.63 -39.87
N GLY A 81 7.39 -107.73 -39.00
CA GLY A 81 8.61 -107.89 -38.23
C GLY A 81 8.45 -108.36 -36.77
N ASN A 82 9.41 -107.96 -35.93
CA ASN A 82 9.61 -108.56 -34.60
C ASN A 82 8.82 -107.84 -33.50
N ILE A 83 7.72 -108.43 -33.04
CA ILE A 83 6.80 -107.84 -32.03
C ILE A 83 7.44 -107.52 -30.67
N THR A 84 8.67 -107.97 -30.41
CA THR A 84 9.41 -107.69 -29.17
C THR A 84 10.51 -106.63 -29.31
N ASN A 85 10.84 -106.22 -30.54
CA ASN A 85 11.85 -105.20 -30.84
C ASN A 85 11.49 -104.40 -32.12
N ALA A 86 10.20 -104.14 -32.32
CA ALA A 86 9.71 -103.05 -33.16
C ALA A 86 10.14 -101.73 -32.49
N VAL A 87 10.76 -100.81 -33.23
CA VAL A 87 11.36 -99.58 -32.70
C VAL A 87 11.00 -98.42 -33.64
N GLY A 88 9.94 -97.71 -33.28
CA GLY A 88 9.38 -96.60 -34.05
C GLY A 88 10.40 -95.52 -34.46
N PRO A 89 10.13 -94.79 -35.54
CA PRO A 89 11.09 -93.90 -36.22
C PRO A 89 11.39 -92.58 -35.47
N ASN A 90 11.12 -92.52 -34.17
CA ASN A 90 11.31 -91.34 -33.30
C ASN A 90 12.77 -90.83 -33.27
N THR A 91 13.72 -91.61 -33.81
CA THR A 91 15.01 -91.13 -34.31
C THR A 91 15.23 -91.57 -35.76
N PHE A 92 15.49 -90.58 -36.63
CA PHE A 92 15.66 -90.74 -38.08
C PHE A 92 16.68 -91.85 -38.45
N GLY A 93 16.22 -92.88 -39.18
CA GLY A 93 17.08 -93.94 -39.73
C GLY A 93 17.19 -95.24 -38.93
N SER A 94 16.35 -95.44 -37.91
CA SER A 94 16.09 -96.79 -37.37
C SER A 94 15.20 -97.56 -38.35
N ILE A 95 15.74 -98.62 -38.96
CA ILE A 95 14.98 -99.67 -39.66
C ILE A 95 15.07 -100.96 -38.86
N THR A 96 14.05 -101.82 -38.94
CA THR A 96 13.96 -103.05 -38.15
C THR A 96 14.71 -104.21 -38.82
N THR A 97 14.32 -105.47 -38.57
CA THR A 97 15.11 -106.66 -38.97
C THR A 97 14.35 -107.52 -39.98
N ALA A 98 14.40 -107.11 -41.25
CA ALA A 98 13.85 -107.84 -42.40
C ALA A 98 14.14 -109.35 -42.35
N PHE A 99 13.10 -110.17 -42.30
CA PHE A 99 13.22 -111.63 -42.27
C PHE A 99 13.45 -112.23 -43.67
N ASN A 100 13.17 -111.48 -44.76
CA ASN A 100 13.42 -111.86 -46.16
C ASN A 100 12.74 -113.19 -46.57
N SER A 101 11.59 -113.48 -45.98
CA SER A 101 10.73 -114.61 -46.25
C SER A 101 9.64 -114.27 -47.27
N ILE A 102 9.00 -115.32 -47.81
CA ILE A 102 8.07 -115.19 -48.94
C ILE A 102 6.74 -114.58 -48.46
N GLY A 103 6.18 -113.66 -49.24
CA GLY A 103 4.86 -113.07 -49.00
C GLY A 103 3.69 -114.03 -49.20
N ASP A 104 2.47 -113.48 -49.16
CA ASP A 104 1.23 -114.23 -49.33
C ASP A 104 0.51 -113.85 -50.62
N SER A 105 0.24 -114.85 -51.47
CA SER A 105 -0.35 -114.63 -52.79
C SER A 105 -1.80 -114.14 -52.80
N ASP A 106 -2.51 -114.16 -51.66
CA ASP A 106 -3.83 -113.54 -51.54
C ASP A 106 -3.71 -112.06 -51.13
N LEU A 107 -2.63 -111.67 -50.44
CA LEU A 107 -2.29 -110.26 -50.19
C LEU A 107 -1.69 -109.59 -51.42
N ASP A 108 -0.89 -110.30 -52.23
CA ASP A 108 -0.38 -109.81 -53.54
C ASP A 108 -1.53 -109.32 -54.45
N GLN A 109 -2.71 -109.98 -54.38
CA GLN A 109 -3.89 -109.59 -55.14
C GLN A 109 -4.57 -108.30 -54.63
N ILE A 110 -4.29 -107.88 -53.39
CA ILE A 110 -4.78 -106.62 -52.81
C ILE A 110 -3.88 -105.44 -53.19
N VAL A 111 -2.56 -105.67 -53.35
CA VAL A 111 -1.56 -104.62 -53.62
C VAL A 111 -0.98 -104.62 -55.04
N SER A 112 -1.49 -105.49 -55.91
CA SER A 112 -1.07 -105.61 -57.31
C SER A 112 -1.05 -104.25 -58.05
N PRO A 113 0.01 -103.91 -58.82
CA PRO A 113 1.02 -104.80 -59.42
C PRO A 113 2.17 -105.22 -58.50
N ASP A 114 2.24 -104.66 -57.29
CA ASP A 114 3.32 -104.93 -56.35
C ASP A 114 3.11 -106.28 -55.63
N ASN A 115 4.14 -106.76 -54.94
CA ASN A 115 4.16 -108.11 -54.33
C ASN A 115 4.66 -108.02 -52.89
N THR A 116 4.14 -108.92 -52.06
CA THR A 116 4.36 -108.95 -50.61
C THR A 116 5.57 -109.78 -50.20
N LYS A 117 6.05 -109.55 -48.98
CA LYS A 117 7.13 -110.27 -48.29
C LYS A 117 6.84 -110.36 -46.80
N ASP A 118 7.63 -111.17 -46.08
CA ASP A 118 7.56 -111.31 -44.62
C ASP A 118 6.14 -111.51 -44.07
N ALA A 119 5.38 -112.35 -44.77
CA ALA A 119 4.00 -112.65 -44.43
C ALA A 119 3.90 -113.50 -43.15
N CYS A 120 3.05 -113.06 -42.22
CA CYS A 120 2.63 -113.84 -41.07
C CYS A 120 1.15 -114.22 -41.22
N VAL A 121 0.90 -115.53 -41.31
CA VAL A 121 -0.41 -116.11 -41.64
C VAL A 121 -0.89 -117.09 -40.56
N LEU A 122 -2.13 -116.92 -40.11
CA LEU A 122 -2.82 -117.78 -39.13
C LEU A 122 -4.15 -118.28 -39.73
N GLU A 123 -4.33 -119.59 -39.82
CA GLU A 123 -5.47 -120.24 -40.46
C GLU A 123 -6.18 -121.18 -39.49
N PHE A 124 -7.52 -121.26 -39.56
CA PHE A 124 -8.34 -122.16 -38.73
C PHE A 124 -9.78 -122.33 -39.22
N ASP A 125 -10.41 -123.47 -38.90
CA ASP A 125 -11.82 -123.76 -39.20
C ASP A 125 -12.72 -123.46 -37.99
N ILE A 126 -13.87 -122.84 -38.21
CA ILE A 126 -14.89 -122.53 -37.20
C ILE A 126 -16.26 -123.14 -37.54
N ILE A 127 -17.03 -123.47 -36.50
CA ILE A 127 -18.46 -123.83 -36.58
C ILE A 127 -19.26 -122.92 -35.62
N PRO A 128 -20.03 -121.95 -36.13
CA PRO A 128 -20.89 -121.08 -35.33
C PRO A 128 -22.25 -121.74 -35.06
N LYS A 129 -22.82 -121.61 -33.86
CA LYS A 129 -24.17 -122.08 -33.51
C LYS A 129 -25.28 -121.02 -33.73
N CYS A 130 -25.02 -120.06 -34.62
CA CYS A 130 -25.85 -118.90 -34.88
C CYS A 130 -25.77 -118.49 -36.36
N ASP A 131 -26.55 -117.50 -36.79
CA ASP A 131 -26.58 -117.03 -38.18
C ASP A 131 -25.63 -115.86 -38.48
N THR A 132 -25.00 -115.26 -37.45
CA THR A 132 -24.20 -114.05 -37.59
C THR A 132 -22.94 -114.12 -36.73
N LEU A 133 -21.78 -113.92 -37.36
CA LEU A 133 -20.46 -113.90 -36.74
C LEU A 133 -19.88 -112.47 -36.73
N ALA A 134 -19.13 -112.12 -35.70
CA ALA A 134 -18.39 -110.86 -35.62
C ALA A 134 -17.00 -111.04 -35.00
N ILE A 135 -16.04 -110.18 -35.38
CA ILE A 135 -14.65 -110.12 -34.88
C ILE A 135 -14.20 -108.66 -34.67
N TYR A 136 -13.31 -108.41 -33.71
CA TYR A 136 -12.76 -107.09 -33.37
C TYR A 136 -11.23 -107.06 -33.49
N PHE A 137 -10.67 -106.00 -34.08
CA PHE A 137 -9.23 -105.84 -34.29
C PHE A 137 -8.78 -104.38 -34.40
N VAL A 138 -7.48 -104.16 -34.33
CA VAL A 138 -6.74 -102.91 -34.60
C VAL A 138 -5.58 -103.24 -35.53
N PHE A 139 -5.25 -102.34 -36.46
CA PHE A 139 -4.06 -102.45 -37.31
C PHE A 139 -3.13 -101.26 -37.04
N GLY A 140 -1.87 -101.51 -36.69
CA GLY A 140 -0.86 -100.49 -36.38
C GLY A 140 0.36 -100.60 -37.28
N SER A 141 1.05 -99.49 -37.50
CA SER A 141 2.21 -99.39 -38.38
C SER A 141 3.29 -98.49 -37.79
N GLU A 142 4.55 -98.77 -38.11
CA GLU A 142 5.68 -97.86 -37.89
C GLU A 142 5.87 -96.86 -39.05
N GLU A 143 5.16 -97.04 -40.17
CA GLU A 143 5.22 -96.13 -41.32
C GLU A 143 4.40 -94.84 -41.11
N TYR A 144 5.00 -93.68 -41.41
CA TYR A 144 4.32 -92.38 -41.32
C TYR A 144 4.64 -91.42 -42.49
N PRO A 145 3.67 -90.66 -43.04
CA PRO A 145 3.82 -89.87 -44.28
C PRO A 145 4.94 -88.81 -44.24
N GLU A 146 5.26 -88.31 -43.05
CA GLU A 146 6.29 -87.30 -42.80
C GLU A 146 7.72 -87.87 -42.87
N TYR A 147 7.88 -89.20 -42.78
CA TYR A 147 9.17 -89.87 -42.65
C TYR A 147 9.44 -90.94 -43.72
N VAL A 148 8.41 -91.62 -44.24
CA VAL A 148 8.54 -92.58 -45.35
C VAL A 148 7.96 -92.03 -46.65
N GLY A 149 8.62 -92.29 -47.78
CA GLY A 149 8.25 -91.70 -49.08
C GLY A 149 7.00 -92.30 -49.73
N GLN A 150 6.68 -93.55 -49.39
CA GLN A 150 5.48 -94.28 -49.78
C GLN A 150 5.24 -95.32 -48.69
N MET A 151 4.09 -95.26 -48.01
CA MET A 151 3.65 -96.32 -47.11
C MET A 151 3.23 -97.54 -47.94
N ASN A 152 3.26 -98.75 -47.38
CA ASN A 152 3.12 -99.98 -48.17
C ASN A 152 2.33 -101.13 -47.48
N ASP A 153 2.45 -101.31 -46.16
CA ASP A 153 1.96 -102.50 -45.42
C ASP A 153 0.47 -102.86 -45.62
N VAL A 154 0.17 -104.18 -45.71
CA VAL A 154 -1.17 -104.70 -46.00
C VAL A 154 -1.66 -105.81 -45.05
N PHE A 155 -2.99 -105.85 -44.84
CA PHE A 155 -3.66 -106.73 -43.90
C PHE A 155 -5.00 -107.30 -44.43
N ALA A 156 -5.33 -108.56 -44.08
CA ALA A 156 -6.61 -109.18 -44.43
C ALA A 156 -7.15 -110.22 -43.43
N PHE A 157 -8.48 -110.22 -43.27
CA PHE A 157 -9.29 -111.31 -42.72
C PHE A 157 -10.05 -111.99 -43.85
N PHE A 158 -9.56 -113.11 -44.37
CA PHE A 158 -10.30 -113.91 -45.34
C PHE A 158 -11.23 -114.93 -44.64
N ILE A 159 -12.45 -115.07 -45.15
CA ILE A 159 -13.39 -116.13 -44.78
C ILE A 159 -13.93 -116.83 -46.03
N SER A 160 -14.11 -118.15 -45.97
CA SER A 160 -14.80 -118.95 -46.99
C SER A 160 -15.62 -120.08 -46.36
N GLY A 161 -16.57 -120.66 -47.09
CA GLY A 161 -17.36 -121.80 -46.63
C GLY A 161 -18.64 -122.06 -47.42
N PRO A 162 -19.63 -122.76 -46.85
CA PRO A 162 -20.90 -123.06 -47.50
C PRO A 162 -21.60 -121.80 -48.05
N GLY A 163 -21.70 -121.74 -49.38
CA GLY A 163 -22.28 -120.61 -50.12
C GLY A 163 -21.41 -119.35 -50.21
N MET A 164 -20.18 -119.37 -49.69
CA MET A 164 -19.33 -118.19 -49.54
C MET A 164 -17.93 -118.42 -50.16
N PRO A 165 -17.58 -117.77 -51.29
CA PRO A 165 -16.21 -117.78 -51.80
C PRO A 165 -15.26 -117.04 -50.84
N GLN A 166 -13.95 -117.27 -50.97
CA GLN A 166 -12.95 -116.55 -50.18
C GLN A 166 -13.03 -115.05 -50.45
N GLN A 167 -13.27 -114.28 -49.40
CA GLN A 167 -13.43 -112.82 -49.45
C GLN A 167 -12.81 -112.17 -48.21
N ASN A 168 -12.17 -111.00 -48.38
CA ASN A 168 -11.64 -110.21 -47.28
C ASN A 168 -12.77 -109.45 -46.57
N ILE A 169 -12.89 -109.59 -45.25
CA ILE A 169 -13.83 -108.84 -44.39
C ILE A 169 -13.13 -107.76 -43.54
N ALA A 170 -11.81 -107.60 -43.65
CA ALA A 170 -11.04 -106.49 -43.07
C ALA A 170 -11.18 -105.22 -43.93
N LEU A 171 -12.39 -104.68 -44.00
CA LEU A 171 -12.74 -103.53 -44.83
C LEU A 171 -13.00 -102.29 -43.96
N ILE A 172 -12.65 -101.10 -44.47
CA ILE A 172 -12.89 -99.83 -43.76
C ILE A 172 -14.40 -99.67 -43.54
N PRO A 173 -14.89 -99.43 -42.30
CA PRO A 173 -16.31 -99.53 -41.98
C PRO A 173 -17.22 -98.72 -42.90
N GLY A 174 -18.18 -99.41 -43.53
CA GLY A 174 -19.12 -98.83 -44.50
C GLY A 174 -18.63 -98.78 -45.95
N THR A 175 -17.45 -99.34 -46.25
CA THR A 175 -16.85 -99.35 -47.61
C THR A 175 -16.55 -100.77 -48.10
N ALA A 176 -16.15 -100.89 -49.37
CA ALA A 176 -15.57 -102.10 -49.94
C ALA A 176 -14.01 -102.09 -49.93
N THR A 177 -13.39 -101.10 -49.30
CA THR A 177 -11.94 -100.84 -49.37
C THR A 177 -11.20 -101.63 -48.28
N PRO A 178 -10.19 -102.45 -48.60
CA PRO A 178 -9.36 -103.13 -47.61
C PRO A 178 -8.62 -102.17 -46.68
N ILE A 179 -8.46 -102.58 -45.43
CA ILE A 179 -7.63 -101.89 -44.44
C ILE A 179 -6.15 -102.19 -44.72
N SER A 180 -5.41 -101.13 -44.97
CA SER A 180 -3.95 -101.06 -45.11
C SER A 180 -3.51 -99.67 -44.64
N ILE A 181 -2.24 -99.48 -44.30
CA ILE A 181 -1.76 -98.16 -43.82
C ILE A 181 -1.95 -97.08 -44.90
N ASN A 182 -1.81 -97.43 -46.19
CA ASN A 182 -2.13 -96.57 -47.32
C ASN A 182 -3.57 -96.04 -47.34
N ASN A 183 -4.53 -96.87 -46.93
CA ASN A 183 -5.96 -96.53 -46.95
C ASN A 183 -6.47 -95.99 -45.61
N VAL A 184 -5.71 -96.14 -44.51
CA VAL A 184 -6.06 -95.66 -43.16
C VAL A 184 -4.85 -95.02 -42.47
N ASN A 185 -4.60 -93.75 -42.77
CA ASN A 185 -3.59 -92.90 -42.11
C ASN A 185 -4.12 -91.46 -41.91
N ILE A 186 -3.29 -90.53 -41.41
CA ILE A 186 -3.71 -89.14 -41.17
C ILE A 186 -4.20 -88.39 -42.43
N ASN A 187 -3.79 -88.82 -43.63
CA ASN A 187 -4.21 -88.25 -44.91
C ASN A 187 -5.35 -89.05 -45.60
N SER A 188 -5.57 -90.32 -45.27
CA SER A 188 -6.62 -91.17 -45.85
C SER A 188 -7.47 -91.84 -44.77
N ASN A 189 -8.78 -91.56 -44.75
CA ASN A 189 -9.73 -92.09 -43.75
C ASN A 189 -9.32 -91.88 -42.28
N SER A 190 -8.67 -90.75 -41.97
CA SER A 190 -8.08 -90.42 -40.67
C SER A 190 -9.03 -90.44 -39.47
N ALA A 191 -10.34 -90.40 -39.68
CA ALA A 191 -11.34 -90.65 -38.61
C ALA A 191 -11.25 -92.07 -38.00
N TYR A 192 -10.57 -93.01 -38.67
CA TYR A 192 -10.27 -94.34 -38.16
C TYR A 192 -8.81 -94.52 -37.70
N TYR A 193 -7.96 -93.50 -37.81
CA TYR A 193 -6.53 -93.54 -37.49
C TYR A 193 -6.21 -92.74 -36.21
N VAL A 194 -5.21 -93.21 -35.46
CA VAL A 194 -4.74 -92.62 -34.20
C VAL A 194 -3.23 -92.39 -34.32
N ASP A 195 -2.85 -91.13 -34.44
CA ASP A 195 -1.47 -90.64 -34.29
C ASP A 195 -1.09 -90.70 -32.79
N ASN A 196 0.11 -91.17 -32.48
CA ASN A 196 0.61 -91.41 -31.12
C ASN A 196 1.98 -90.75 -30.83
N THR A 197 2.37 -89.74 -31.62
CA THR A 197 3.72 -89.11 -31.73
C THR A 197 4.34 -88.45 -30.48
N MET A 198 3.87 -88.73 -29.26
CA MET A 198 4.37 -88.12 -28.00
C MET A 198 4.94 -89.12 -26.98
N GLY A 199 5.97 -89.88 -27.38
CA GLY A 199 6.83 -90.61 -26.44
C GLY A 199 8.07 -91.20 -27.12
N SER A 200 9.24 -91.15 -26.48
CA SER A 200 10.50 -91.66 -27.06
C SER A 200 10.71 -93.18 -26.93
N THR A 201 9.62 -93.94 -26.74
CA THR A 201 9.60 -95.39 -26.42
C THR A 201 8.31 -96.08 -26.89
N ILE A 202 7.62 -95.48 -27.85
CA ILE A 202 6.42 -96.04 -28.49
C ILE A 202 6.89 -96.83 -29.71
N HIS A 203 6.26 -97.99 -29.96
CA HIS A 203 6.72 -98.91 -31.01
C HIS A 203 5.98 -98.57 -32.32
N TYR A 204 4.70 -98.93 -32.45
CA TYR A 204 3.83 -98.43 -33.52
C TYR A 204 3.38 -97.00 -33.22
N ASP A 205 3.89 -96.03 -33.98
CA ASP A 205 3.65 -94.58 -33.76
C ASP A 205 2.27 -94.12 -34.28
N GLY A 206 1.56 -94.97 -35.02
CA GLY A 206 0.12 -94.82 -35.23
C GLY A 206 -0.61 -96.10 -35.62
N PHE A 207 -1.92 -96.14 -35.34
CA PHE A 207 -2.75 -97.34 -35.48
C PHE A 207 -4.23 -97.02 -35.66
N THR A 208 -5.04 -97.98 -36.13
CA THR A 208 -6.48 -97.77 -36.27
C THR A 208 -7.20 -97.79 -34.93
N ILE A 209 -8.33 -97.08 -34.81
CA ILE A 209 -9.29 -97.36 -33.74
C ILE A 209 -9.77 -98.83 -33.81
N PRO A 210 -10.28 -99.44 -32.72
CA PRO A 210 -10.84 -100.78 -32.76
C PRO A 210 -12.02 -100.92 -33.74
N ILE A 211 -11.82 -101.71 -34.80
CA ILE A 211 -12.77 -101.97 -35.88
C ILE A 211 -13.46 -103.32 -35.65
N GLN A 212 -14.76 -103.40 -35.96
CA GLN A 212 -15.54 -104.64 -35.91
C GLN A 212 -15.97 -105.08 -37.31
N ALA A 213 -15.45 -106.21 -37.78
CA ALA A 213 -15.97 -106.90 -38.97
C ALA A 213 -17.12 -107.85 -38.59
N LYS A 214 -18.09 -108.02 -39.50
CA LYS A 214 -19.29 -108.88 -39.32
C LYS A 214 -19.60 -109.63 -40.60
N VAL A 215 -20.08 -110.87 -40.49
CA VAL A 215 -20.43 -111.71 -41.63
C VAL A 215 -21.58 -112.66 -41.27
N LEU A 216 -22.51 -112.87 -42.21
CA LEU A 216 -23.59 -113.84 -42.07
C LEU A 216 -23.07 -115.25 -42.40
N VAL A 217 -23.52 -116.24 -41.61
CA VAL A 217 -23.07 -117.63 -41.63
C VAL A 217 -24.27 -118.56 -41.46
N GLN A 218 -24.17 -119.83 -41.83
CA GLN A 218 -25.21 -120.81 -41.50
C GLN A 218 -24.93 -121.49 -40.15
N PRO A 219 -25.91 -121.55 -39.22
CA PRO A 219 -25.76 -122.26 -37.96
C PRO A 219 -25.30 -123.72 -38.17
N CYS A 220 -24.39 -124.18 -37.31
CA CYS A 220 -23.83 -125.52 -37.27
C CYS A 220 -23.09 -125.97 -38.56
N SER A 221 -22.63 -125.04 -39.39
CA SER A 221 -21.83 -125.31 -40.60
C SER A 221 -20.37 -124.86 -40.47
N THR A 222 -19.43 -125.56 -41.11
CA THR A 222 -17.98 -125.23 -41.03
C THR A 222 -17.59 -124.13 -42.01
N TYR A 223 -16.84 -123.13 -41.54
CA TYR A 223 -16.22 -122.06 -42.34
C TYR A 223 -14.71 -122.01 -42.08
N HIS A 224 -13.93 -121.71 -43.11
CA HIS A 224 -12.48 -121.56 -43.01
C HIS A 224 -12.09 -120.08 -42.90
N MET A 225 -11.24 -119.76 -41.93
CA MET A 225 -10.69 -118.43 -41.67
C MET A 225 -9.20 -118.42 -42.00
N LYS A 226 -8.75 -117.44 -42.80
CA LYS A 226 -7.33 -117.13 -43.04
C LYS A 226 -7.07 -115.69 -42.63
N LEU A 227 -6.12 -115.48 -41.74
CA LEU A 227 -5.69 -114.18 -41.22
C LEU A 227 -4.25 -113.94 -41.70
N ALA A 228 -4.00 -112.84 -42.42
CA ALA A 228 -2.68 -112.56 -43.01
C ALA A 228 -2.29 -111.08 -42.89
N ILE A 229 -1.01 -110.84 -42.62
CA ILE A 229 -0.33 -109.53 -42.65
C ILE A 229 1.01 -109.68 -43.37
N ALA A 230 1.43 -108.71 -44.19
CA ALA A 230 2.70 -108.76 -44.95
C ALA A 230 3.21 -107.36 -45.36
N ASP A 231 4.55 -107.25 -45.46
CA ASP A 231 5.30 -106.10 -46.00
C ASP A 231 5.13 -106.05 -47.53
N VAL A 232 5.24 -104.87 -48.14
CA VAL A 232 5.02 -104.65 -49.57
C VAL A 232 6.19 -103.90 -50.18
N ILE A 233 6.96 -104.60 -51.02
CA ILE A 233 8.16 -104.13 -51.75
C ILE A 233 9.45 -104.02 -50.92
N ASP A 234 9.50 -103.29 -49.80
CA ASP A 234 10.75 -102.63 -49.36
C ASP A 234 11.40 -103.08 -48.03
N ASP A 235 10.80 -104.00 -47.27
CA ASP A 235 11.39 -104.74 -46.13
C ASP A 235 12.02 -103.86 -45.01
N GLN A 236 11.46 -102.68 -44.68
CA GLN A 236 12.16 -101.70 -43.81
C GLN A 236 11.43 -101.20 -42.56
N TYR A 237 10.10 -101.24 -42.52
CA TYR A 237 9.29 -100.71 -41.42
C TYR A 237 8.15 -101.68 -41.12
N ASP A 238 7.86 -101.94 -39.84
CA ASP A 238 6.96 -103.03 -39.47
C ASP A 238 5.51 -102.58 -39.21
N SER A 239 4.55 -103.42 -39.58
CA SER A 239 3.15 -103.32 -39.12
C SER A 239 2.72 -104.52 -38.29
N GLY A 240 1.72 -104.29 -37.43
CA GLY A 240 1.15 -105.27 -36.50
C GLY A 240 -0.37 -105.19 -36.45
N VAL A 241 -1.04 -106.33 -36.59
CA VAL A 241 -2.49 -106.47 -36.35
C VAL A 241 -2.75 -107.07 -34.96
N PHE A 242 -3.63 -106.43 -34.21
CA PHE A 242 -3.98 -106.76 -32.83
C PHE A 242 -5.44 -107.22 -32.77
N LEU A 243 -5.71 -108.37 -32.14
CA LEU A 243 -7.06 -108.92 -31.96
C LEU A 243 -7.39 -109.01 -30.46
N SER A 244 -8.63 -108.68 -30.09
CA SER A 244 -9.11 -108.74 -28.71
C SER A 244 -9.37 -110.18 -28.22
N GLU A 245 -9.11 -110.46 -26.94
CA GLU A 245 -9.54 -111.70 -26.28
C GLU A 245 -11.04 -111.95 -26.47
N SER A 246 -11.42 -113.20 -26.79
CA SER A 246 -12.80 -113.62 -27.10
C SER A 246 -13.52 -112.79 -28.19
N GLY A 247 -12.75 -112.15 -29.09
CA GLY A 247 -13.25 -111.24 -30.11
C GLY A 247 -14.18 -111.88 -31.15
N LEU A 248 -13.95 -113.14 -31.55
CA LEU A 248 -14.70 -113.84 -32.60
C LEU A 248 -15.86 -114.65 -31.99
N LYS A 249 -17.12 -114.20 -32.14
CA LYS A 249 -18.28 -114.77 -31.41
C LYS A 249 -19.63 -114.71 -32.13
N CYS A 250 -20.59 -115.47 -31.61
CA CYS A 250 -21.92 -115.74 -32.16
C CYS A 250 -23.06 -114.91 -31.54
N ILE A 251 -24.17 -114.69 -32.28
CA ILE A 251 -25.41 -114.03 -31.78
C ILE A 251 -26.73 -114.68 -32.31
N ASN A 252 -27.69 -114.99 -31.40
CA ASN A 252 -29.12 -115.38 -31.56
C ASN A 252 -29.56 -116.79 -32.09
N GLY A 253 -30.65 -117.37 -31.50
CA GLY A 253 -31.44 -118.55 -31.99
C GLY A 253 -32.12 -119.49 -30.93
N LYS A 254 -33.34 -120.06 -31.20
CA LYS A 254 -34.05 -121.17 -30.44
C LYS A 254 -35.00 -121.95 -31.39
N ILE A 255 -35.55 -123.12 -30.98
CA ILE A 255 -36.37 -124.05 -31.83
C ILE A 255 -37.78 -124.39 -31.31
N LEU A 256 -38.04 -124.47 -29.99
CA LEU A 256 -39.42 -124.59 -29.45
C LEU A 256 -40.03 -123.20 -29.25
N THR A 257 -41.31 -123.05 -29.61
CA THR A 257 -42.03 -121.77 -29.57
C THR A 257 -43.31 -121.89 -28.74
N MET A 258 -43.14 -121.60 -27.44
CA MET A 258 -44.21 -121.14 -26.55
C MET A 258 -44.47 -119.66 -26.82
N SER A 259 -45.73 -119.23 -26.79
CA SER A 259 -46.14 -117.83 -26.95
C SER A 259 -47.08 -117.41 -25.82
N ILE A 260 -46.91 -116.17 -25.35
CA ILE A 260 -47.92 -115.49 -24.53
C ILE A 260 -48.92 -114.86 -25.50
N ASP A 261 -50.15 -115.35 -25.51
CA ASP A 261 -51.23 -114.82 -26.34
C ASP A 261 -51.82 -113.53 -25.72
N SER A 262 -51.81 -113.44 -24.38
CA SER A 262 -52.03 -112.20 -23.63
C SER A 262 -51.31 -112.23 -22.27
N ALA A 263 -50.73 -111.10 -21.86
CA ALA A 263 -50.32 -110.89 -20.47
C ALA A 263 -51.55 -110.64 -19.59
N ALA A 264 -51.42 -110.83 -18.27
CA ALA A 264 -52.48 -110.50 -17.31
C ALA A 264 -52.32 -109.04 -16.83
N ASP A 265 -53.34 -108.17 -16.89
CA ASP A 265 -53.21 -106.74 -16.53
C ASP A 265 -52.60 -106.52 -15.12
N CYS A 266 -52.02 -105.34 -14.84
CA CYS A 266 -51.37 -104.93 -13.57
C CYS A 266 -52.10 -105.38 -12.26
N VAL A 267 -53.42 -105.63 -12.28
CA VAL A 267 -54.20 -106.18 -11.15
C VAL A 267 -55.29 -107.20 -11.61
N GLY A 268 -55.10 -107.87 -12.76
CA GLY A 268 -56.12 -108.70 -13.44
C GLY A 268 -55.71 -110.17 -13.67
N SER A 269 -56.68 -111.01 -14.08
CA SER A 269 -56.53 -112.47 -14.27
C SER A 269 -56.93 -112.91 -15.69
N ASN A 270 -56.33 -112.28 -16.71
CA ASN A 270 -56.72 -112.38 -18.12
C ASN A 270 -55.57 -112.81 -19.06
N GLY A 271 -54.54 -113.46 -18.53
CA GLY A 271 -53.44 -113.99 -19.33
C GLY A 271 -53.83 -115.22 -20.16
N ALA A 272 -53.07 -115.51 -21.21
CA ALA A 272 -53.23 -116.68 -22.07
C ALA A 272 -51.90 -117.09 -22.72
N VAL A 273 -51.70 -118.38 -22.94
CA VAL A 273 -50.49 -118.94 -23.57
C VAL A 273 -50.82 -120.07 -24.54
N SER A 274 -49.99 -120.20 -25.56
CA SER A 274 -50.03 -121.26 -26.58
C SER A 274 -48.67 -121.93 -26.74
N VAL A 275 -48.68 -123.19 -27.20
CA VAL A 275 -47.47 -123.92 -27.61
C VAL A 275 -47.59 -124.32 -29.09
N SER A 276 -46.49 -124.23 -29.83
CA SER A 276 -46.40 -124.73 -31.20
C SER A 276 -45.16 -125.61 -31.39
N VAL A 277 -45.31 -126.69 -32.16
CA VAL A 277 -44.32 -127.78 -32.25
C VAL A 277 -43.80 -127.94 -33.68
N ALA A 278 -42.50 -127.77 -33.88
CA ALA A 278 -41.83 -127.82 -35.17
C ALA A 278 -41.27 -129.22 -35.53
N GLY A 279 -42.12 -130.24 -35.47
CA GLY A 279 -41.80 -131.63 -35.87
C GLY A 279 -41.98 -132.66 -34.74
N GLY A 280 -42.01 -133.94 -35.12
CA GLY A 280 -42.29 -135.06 -34.22
C GLY A 280 -43.11 -136.16 -34.90
N GLY A 281 -43.73 -137.03 -34.09
CA GLY A 281 -44.59 -138.13 -34.55
C GLY A 281 -45.94 -137.68 -35.18
N PRO A 282 -46.76 -138.64 -35.64
CA PRO A 282 -48.02 -138.35 -36.35
C PRO A 282 -49.16 -137.86 -35.43
N THR A 283 -49.00 -137.98 -34.11
CA THR A 283 -49.91 -137.49 -33.08
C THR A 283 -49.09 -137.06 -31.86
N TYR A 284 -49.61 -136.13 -31.07
CA TYR A 284 -49.00 -135.57 -29.88
C TYR A 284 -49.96 -135.72 -28.69
N SER A 285 -49.41 -135.69 -27.48
CA SER A 285 -50.17 -135.46 -26.25
C SER A 285 -49.60 -134.25 -25.53
N TYR A 286 -50.47 -133.33 -25.12
CA TYR A 286 -50.16 -132.09 -24.42
C TYR A 286 -50.68 -132.19 -22.98
N SER A 287 -49.84 -131.85 -22.01
CA SER A 287 -50.24 -131.75 -20.60
C SER A 287 -49.72 -130.45 -20.00
N TRP A 288 -50.65 -129.56 -19.64
CA TRP A 288 -50.37 -128.25 -19.05
C TRP A 288 -50.49 -128.28 -17.52
N SER A 289 -49.55 -127.66 -16.84
CA SER A 289 -49.46 -127.60 -15.38
C SER A 289 -49.12 -126.18 -14.89
N ASP A 290 -49.66 -125.79 -13.74
CA ASP A 290 -49.27 -124.59 -12.98
C ASP A 290 -48.06 -124.83 -12.04
N GLY A 291 -47.42 -126.00 -12.16
CA GLY A 291 -46.34 -126.48 -11.30
C GLY A 291 -46.82 -127.29 -10.09
N ASN A 292 -48.06 -127.10 -9.63
CA ASN A 292 -48.67 -127.85 -8.52
C ASN A 292 -49.76 -128.85 -8.99
N SER A 293 -50.43 -128.53 -10.09
CA SER A 293 -51.65 -129.19 -10.58
C SER A 293 -51.67 -129.21 -12.12
N ILE A 294 -52.15 -130.31 -12.71
CA ILE A 294 -52.51 -130.33 -14.14
C ILE A 294 -53.77 -129.49 -14.33
N ILE A 295 -53.69 -128.46 -15.18
CA ILE A 295 -54.76 -127.49 -15.45
C ILE A 295 -55.46 -127.74 -16.79
N SER A 296 -54.80 -128.41 -17.74
CA SER A 296 -55.39 -128.87 -19.00
C SER A 296 -54.60 -130.07 -19.53
N SER A 297 -55.24 -130.97 -20.28
CA SER A 297 -54.57 -132.10 -20.93
C SER A 297 -55.34 -132.63 -22.13
N ILE A 298 -54.66 -132.84 -23.26
CA ILE A 298 -55.21 -133.41 -24.50
C ILE A 298 -54.29 -134.54 -24.97
N ASN A 299 -54.81 -135.76 -25.06
CA ASN A 299 -54.04 -136.94 -25.44
C ASN A 299 -54.35 -137.39 -26.88
N ASN A 300 -53.32 -137.84 -27.61
CA ASN A 300 -53.40 -138.37 -28.98
C ASN A 300 -54.14 -137.45 -29.99
N THR A 301 -53.84 -136.15 -29.95
CA THR A 301 -54.29 -135.19 -30.97
C THR A 301 -53.33 -135.18 -32.16
N SER A 302 -53.83 -134.92 -33.37
CA SER A 302 -52.98 -134.66 -34.55
C SER A 302 -52.64 -133.16 -34.73
N SER A 303 -52.97 -132.31 -33.75
CA SER A 303 -52.58 -130.90 -33.75
C SER A 303 -51.13 -130.69 -33.34
N THR A 304 -50.43 -129.81 -34.05
CA THR A 304 -49.08 -129.32 -33.71
C THR A 304 -49.11 -128.04 -32.86
N LEU A 305 -50.29 -127.67 -32.34
CA LEU A 305 -50.53 -126.44 -31.58
C LEU A 305 -51.66 -126.66 -30.56
N ASP A 306 -51.47 -126.16 -29.33
CA ASP A 306 -52.46 -126.19 -28.23
C ASP A 306 -52.35 -124.92 -27.35
N ALA A 307 -53.39 -124.57 -26.57
CA ALA A 307 -53.44 -123.30 -25.82
C ALA A 307 -54.38 -123.30 -24.59
N ILE A 308 -54.09 -122.42 -23.63
CA ILE A 308 -54.83 -122.22 -22.37
C ILE A 308 -54.95 -120.72 -22.01
N ASN A 309 -56.04 -120.31 -21.32
CA ASN A 309 -56.36 -118.89 -21.10
C ASN A 309 -57.12 -118.62 -19.78
N ASN A 310 -57.28 -117.34 -19.45
CA ASN A 310 -57.78 -116.81 -18.16
C ASN A 310 -56.82 -117.11 -16.99
N LEU A 311 -55.52 -116.93 -17.27
CA LEU A 311 -54.42 -117.23 -16.37
C LEU A 311 -54.09 -116.02 -15.48
N ASN A 312 -53.65 -116.29 -14.26
CA ASN A 312 -52.99 -115.31 -13.39
C ASN A 312 -51.53 -115.18 -13.81
N SER A 313 -50.80 -114.22 -13.23
CA SER A 313 -49.35 -114.19 -13.37
C SER A 313 -48.69 -115.37 -12.64
N GLY A 314 -47.69 -116.00 -13.29
CA GLY A 314 -47.00 -117.19 -12.80
C GLY A 314 -46.49 -118.11 -13.92
N TRP A 315 -45.73 -119.13 -13.54
CA TRP A 315 -45.13 -120.10 -14.47
C TRP A 315 -46.11 -121.21 -14.86
N TYR A 316 -46.20 -121.45 -16.17
CA TYR A 316 -46.97 -122.54 -16.75
C TYR A 316 -46.06 -123.43 -17.59
N TYR A 317 -46.24 -124.74 -17.40
CA TYR A 317 -45.39 -125.80 -17.96
C TYR A 317 -46.21 -126.63 -18.93
N VAL A 318 -45.67 -126.94 -20.11
CA VAL A 318 -46.28 -127.93 -21.02
C VAL A 318 -45.30 -129.07 -21.25
N THR A 319 -45.79 -130.30 -21.06
CA THR A 319 -45.13 -131.50 -21.58
C THR A 319 -45.76 -131.86 -22.92
N VAL A 320 -44.93 -131.98 -23.95
CA VAL A 320 -45.33 -132.48 -25.27
C VAL A 320 -44.68 -133.84 -25.48
N SER A 321 -45.50 -134.87 -25.59
CA SER A 321 -45.08 -136.27 -25.77
C SER A 321 -45.50 -136.78 -27.14
N ASP A 322 -44.61 -137.49 -27.84
CA ASP A 322 -44.90 -138.22 -29.07
C ASP A 322 -44.90 -139.75 -28.84
N PRO A 323 -45.57 -140.56 -29.69
CA PRO A 323 -45.58 -142.03 -29.59
C PRO A 323 -44.20 -142.70 -29.69
N SER A 324 -43.15 -141.98 -30.08
CA SER A 324 -41.76 -142.46 -30.12
C SER A 324 -41.04 -142.32 -28.78
N GLY A 325 -41.64 -141.65 -27.79
CA GLY A 325 -41.08 -141.43 -26.46
C GLY A 325 -40.12 -140.23 -26.38
N CYS A 326 -40.22 -139.27 -27.30
CA CYS A 326 -39.42 -138.04 -27.26
C CYS A 326 -40.17 -136.93 -26.51
N ASP A 327 -40.12 -136.96 -25.17
CA ASP A 327 -40.72 -135.93 -24.34
C ASP A 327 -39.90 -134.63 -24.40
N ASN A 328 -40.55 -133.52 -24.78
CA ASN A 328 -40.02 -132.17 -24.57
C ASN A 328 -40.89 -131.41 -23.58
N ILE A 329 -40.23 -130.68 -22.68
CA ILE A 329 -40.86 -129.75 -21.75
C ILE A 329 -40.31 -128.37 -22.05
N ASP A 330 -41.20 -127.42 -22.29
CA ASP A 330 -40.88 -125.99 -22.26
C ASP A 330 -41.79 -125.31 -21.24
N SER A 331 -41.40 -124.14 -20.78
CA SER A 331 -42.11 -123.41 -19.71
C SER A 331 -42.14 -121.93 -20.04
N ILE A 332 -43.28 -121.29 -19.79
CA ILE A 332 -43.43 -119.85 -20.01
C ILE A 332 -44.11 -119.22 -18.79
N GLU A 333 -43.61 -118.08 -18.37
CA GLU A 333 -44.27 -117.25 -17.37
C GLU A 333 -45.34 -116.42 -18.06
N VAL A 334 -46.60 -116.57 -17.64
CA VAL A 334 -47.55 -115.47 -17.81
C VAL A 334 -47.05 -114.39 -16.85
N VAL A 335 -46.35 -113.41 -17.36
CA VAL A 335 -46.08 -112.20 -16.58
C VAL A 335 -47.39 -111.44 -16.42
N SER A 336 -47.56 -110.79 -15.27
CA SER A 336 -48.45 -109.63 -15.20
C SER A 336 -47.89 -108.57 -16.16
N ASP A 337 -48.74 -107.70 -16.71
CA ASP A 337 -48.36 -106.60 -17.58
C ASP A 337 -47.56 -105.57 -16.77
N THR A 338 -46.29 -105.88 -16.57
CA THR A 338 -45.26 -105.02 -16.01
C THR A 338 -44.53 -104.35 -17.17
N SER A 339 -45.29 -103.71 -18.07
CA SER A 339 -44.78 -102.71 -19.00
C SER A 339 -44.28 -101.52 -18.19
N SER A 340 -43.10 -101.68 -17.59
CA SER A 340 -42.44 -100.69 -16.74
C SER A 340 -42.09 -99.47 -17.59
N MET A 341 -43.04 -98.54 -17.62
CA MET A 341 -42.92 -97.17 -18.10
C MET A 341 -41.55 -96.61 -17.72
N THR A 342 -40.61 -96.59 -18.65
CA THR A 342 -39.19 -96.40 -18.34
C THR A 342 -38.92 -94.91 -18.24
N LEU A 343 -38.88 -94.43 -17.00
CA LEU A 343 -38.73 -93.02 -16.67
C LEU A 343 -37.26 -92.58 -16.71
N SER A 344 -36.86 -91.96 -17.82
CA SER A 344 -35.53 -91.39 -18.01
C SER A 344 -35.54 -89.89 -17.73
N LEU A 345 -35.10 -89.48 -16.53
CA LEU A 345 -34.79 -88.08 -16.26
C LEU A 345 -33.41 -87.74 -16.81
N THR A 346 -33.34 -86.70 -17.64
CA THR A 346 -32.11 -85.92 -17.80
C THR A 346 -32.16 -84.71 -16.87
N LYS A 347 -30.99 -84.27 -16.41
CA LYS A 347 -30.85 -83.09 -15.56
C LYS A 347 -29.75 -82.17 -16.08
N THR A 348 -29.85 -80.89 -15.70
CA THR A 348 -28.72 -79.97 -15.65
C THR A 348 -28.50 -79.62 -14.19
N ASP A 349 -27.30 -79.89 -13.69
CA ASP A 349 -26.86 -79.48 -12.35
C ASP A 349 -26.73 -77.96 -12.26
N ALA A 350 -26.77 -77.41 -11.04
CA ALA A 350 -26.65 -75.97 -10.83
C ALA A 350 -25.23 -75.50 -11.21
N SER A 351 -25.13 -74.39 -11.95
CA SER A 351 -23.84 -73.91 -12.49
C SER A 351 -22.83 -73.56 -11.40
N CYS A 352 -23.31 -73.08 -10.25
CA CYS A 352 -22.54 -72.93 -9.01
C CYS A 352 -23.43 -73.16 -7.78
N VAL A 353 -22.78 -73.30 -6.61
CA VAL A 353 -23.39 -73.30 -5.29
C VAL A 353 -24.44 -72.19 -5.12
N GLY A 354 -25.71 -72.59 -5.01
CA GLY A 354 -26.82 -71.69 -4.70
C GLY A 354 -27.37 -70.89 -5.89
N VAL A 355 -27.05 -71.27 -7.13
CA VAL A 355 -27.71 -70.74 -8.34
C VAL A 355 -28.95 -71.58 -8.65
N ASN A 356 -30.08 -70.93 -8.91
CA ASN A 356 -31.36 -71.60 -9.15
C ASN A 356 -31.61 -71.85 -10.65
N ASP A 357 -30.60 -72.32 -11.39
CA ASP A 357 -30.66 -72.55 -12.84
C ASP A 357 -30.77 -74.04 -13.23
N ALA A 358 -30.67 -74.95 -12.26
CA ALA A 358 -30.82 -76.37 -12.46
C ALA A 358 -32.18 -76.73 -13.09
N SER A 359 -32.20 -77.81 -13.87
CA SER A 359 -33.40 -78.28 -14.58
C SER A 359 -33.48 -79.80 -14.65
N ALA A 360 -34.70 -80.31 -14.83
CA ALA A 360 -34.99 -81.73 -14.97
C ALA A 360 -36.06 -81.94 -16.04
N VAL A 361 -35.82 -82.88 -16.96
CA VAL A 361 -36.74 -83.24 -18.04
C VAL A 361 -37.00 -84.73 -17.96
N ILE A 362 -38.27 -85.14 -17.92
CA ILE A 362 -38.65 -86.56 -17.97
C ILE A 362 -38.94 -86.96 -19.42
N SER A 363 -38.29 -88.03 -19.85
CA SER A 363 -38.64 -88.75 -21.07
C SER A 363 -39.26 -90.09 -20.68
N VAL A 364 -40.45 -90.36 -21.21
CA VAL A 364 -41.21 -91.60 -20.94
C VAL A 364 -41.04 -92.54 -22.12
N LEU A 365 -40.29 -93.62 -21.93
CA LEU A 365 -40.09 -94.65 -22.94
C LEU A 365 -40.84 -95.92 -22.51
N ASN A 366 -41.74 -96.41 -23.36
CA ASN A 366 -42.70 -97.49 -23.03
C ASN A 366 -43.73 -97.10 -21.95
N GLY A 367 -44.72 -97.98 -21.73
CA GLY A 367 -46.01 -97.65 -21.10
C GLY A 367 -47.10 -97.38 -22.16
N THR A 368 -48.35 -97.20 -21.73
CA THR A 368 -49.51 -97.04 -22.63
C THR A 368 -50.07 -95.60 -22.58
N PRO A 369 -49.85 -94.77 -23.62
CA PRO A 369 -50.37 -93.40 -23.67
C PRO A 369 -51.92 -93.33 -23.64
N PRO A 370 -52.53 -92.23 -23.14
CA PRO A 370 -51.89 -91.02 -22.62
C PRO A 370 -51.23 -91.20 -21.25
N TYR A 371 -50.19 -90.39 -21.01
CA TYR A 371 -49.51 -90.28 -19.72
C TYR A 371 -50.00 -89.04 -18.95
N SER A 372 -49.86 -89.09 -17.63
CA SER A 372 -50.04 -87.92 -16.74
C SER A 372 -48.83 -87.78 -15.82
N PHE A 373 -48.43 -86.53 -15.54
CA PHE A 373 -47.19 -86.17 -14.83
C PHE A 373 -47.50 -85.37 -13.57
N SER A 374 -46.77 -85.62 -12.48
CA SER A 374 -46.80 -84.80 -11.26
C SER A 374 -45.39 -84.65 -10.67
N TRP A 375 -44.86 -83.43 -10.68
CA TRP A 375 -43.53 -83.08 -10.13
C TRP A 375 -43.60 -82.62 -8.68
N SER A 376 -42.57 -82.92 -7.87
CA SER A 376 -42.42 -82.45 -6.49
C SER A 376 -40.94 -82.38 -6.05
N GLY A 377 -40.58 -81.29 -5.35
CA GLY A 377 -39.20 -80.93 -4.98
C GLY A 377 -38.70 -79.70 -5.76
N GLY A 378 -37.82 -78.91 -5.14
CA GLY A 378 -37.44 -77.56 -5.61
C GLY A 378 -38.32 -76.45 -5.00
N ILE A 379 -37.82 -75.21 -5.00
CA ILE A 379 -38.47 -74.09 -4.28
C ILE A 379 -39.90 -73.84 -4.80
N ASN A 380 -40.82 -73.74 -3.83
CA ASN A 380 -42.27 -73.46 -3.88
C ASN A 380 -43.20 -74.65 -3.57
N ASN A 381 -42.73 -75.90 -3.67
CA ASN A 381 -43.50 -77.10 -3.28
C ASN A 381 -44.89 -77.24 -3.96
N ASN A 382 -45.13 -76.53 -5.06
CA ASN A 382 -46.35 -76.61 -5.86
C ASN A 382 -46.23 -77.80 -6.81
N ASN A 383 -47.18 -78.75 -6.76
CA ASN A 383 -47.23 -79.84 -7.74
C ASN A 383 -47.52 -79.27 -9.13
N ILE A 384 -46.49 -79.21 -9.99
CA ILE A 384 -46.66 -78.88 -11.40
C ILE A 384 -47.09 -80.17 -12.10
N SER A 385 -48.29 -80.15 -12.67
CA SER A 385 -48.95 -81.33 -13.24
C SER A 385 -49.22 -81.17 -14.74
N GLY A 386 -48.94 -82.21 -15.53
CA GLY A 386 -49.26 -82.27 -16.96
C GLY A 386 -48.21 -81.72 -17.93
N ILE A 387 -46.97 -81.51 -17.48
CA ILE A 387 -45.81 -81.22 -18.35
C ILE A 387 -44.63 -82.16 -18.06
N ASP A 388 -43.80 -82.37 -19.06
CA ASP A 388 -42.66 -83.30 -19.10
C ASP A 388 -41.33 -82.68 -18.66
N SER A 389 -41.33 -81.43 -18.20
CA SER A 389 -40.11 -80.68 -17.90
C SER A 389 -40.33 -79.63 -16.81
N VAL A 390 -39.29 -79.40 -15.99
CA VAL A 390 -39.26 -78.38 -14.94
C VAL A 390 -37.86 -77.75 -14.84
N ALA A 391 -37.81 -76.44 -14.67
CA ALA A 391 -36.57 -75.65 -14.63
C ALA A 391 -36.67 -74.53 -13.58
N GLY A 392 -35.53 -73.95 -13.21
CA GLY A 392 -35.45 -72.99 -12.10
C GLY A 392 -35.30 -73.67 -10.73
N LEU A 393 -34.73 -74.89 -10.73
CA LEU A 393 -34.57 -75.72 -9.55
C LEU A 393 -33.35 -75.29 -8.72
N THR A 394 -33.36 -75.66 -7.45
CA THR A 394 -32.20 -75.56 -6.54
C THR A 394 -31.57 -76.94 -6.37
N SER A 395 -30.29 -76.98 -5.99
CA SER A 395 -29.61 -78.21 -5.55
C SER A 395 -30.46 -78.99 -4.52
N GLY A 396 -30.59 -80.29 -4.70
CA GLY A 396 -31.50 -81.15 -3.95
C GLY A 396 -32.12 -82.26 -4.80
N TRP A 397 -33.03 -83.03 -4.21
CA TRP A 397 -33.77 -84.09 -4.91
C TRP A 397 -35.07 -83.54 -5.51
N VAL A 398 -35.28 -83.84 -6.79
CA VAL A 398 -36.51 -83.54 -7.53
C VAL A 398 -37.10 -84.85 -8.05
N ASN A 399 -38.41 -85.02 -7.84
CA ASN A 399 -39.13 -86.27 -8.04
C ASN A 399 -40.28 -86.03 -9.01
N VAL A 400 -40.51 -86.98 -9.92
CA VAL A 400 -41.70 -87.03 -10.77
C VAL A 400 -42.38 -88.38 -10.60
N SER A 401 -43.70 -88.36 -10.42
CA SER A 401 -44.54 -89.54 -10.63
C SER A 401 -45.25 -89.40 -11.96
N VAL A 402 -45.31 -90.50 -12.71
CA VAL A 402 -46.00 -90.62 -13.98
C VAL A 402 -47.00 -91.76 -13.88
N THR A 403 -48.14 -91.64 -14.56
CA THR A 403 -49.17 -92.69 -14.62
C THR A 403 -49.68 -92.85 -16.04
N ASP A 404 -49.77 -94.11 -16.49
CA ASP A 404 -50.22 -94.48 -17.83
C ASP A 404 -51.72 -94.83 -17.89
N SER A 405 -52.24 -95.06 -19.10
CA SER A 405 -53.66 -95.37 -19.32
C SER A 405 -54.09 -96.79 -18.91
N LYS A 406 -53.15 -97.67 -18.55
CA LYS A 406 -53.42 -98.97 -17.90
C LYS A 406 -53.47 -98.86 -16.36
N ASN A 407 -53.26 -97.67 -15.81
CA ASN A 407 -53.14 -97.37 -14.37
C ASN A 407 -51.86 -97.94 -13.73
N CYS A 408 -50.86 -98.30 -14.53
CA CYS A 408 -49.56 -98.69 -14.03
C CYS A 408 -48.76 -97.39 -13.76
N VAL A 409 -48.26 -97.24 -12.53
CA VAL A 409 -47.62 -96.02 -12.01
C VAL A 409 -46.13 -96.28 -11.85
N ASP A 410 -45.30 -95.31 -12.26
CA ASP A 410 -43.88 -95.29 -11.90
C ASP A 410 -43.49 -93.90 -11.36
N SER A 411 -42.37 -93.84 -10.65
CA SER A 411 -41.82 -92.59 -10.13
C SER A 411 -40.29 -92.62 -10.14
N ALA A 412 -39.70 -91.60 -10.74
CA ALA A 412 -38.26 -91.45 -10.81
C ALA A 412 -37.83 -90.12 -10.16
N SER A 413 -36.61 -90.12 -9.62
CA SER A 413 -36.05 -88.99 -8.88
C SER A 413 -34.61 -88.75 -9.32
N VAL A 414 -34.21 -87.49 -9.33
CA VAL A 414 -32.83 -87.09 -9.65
C VAL A 414 -32.36 -86.06 -8.65
N GLN A 415 -31.11 -86.21 -8.19
CA GLN A 415 -30.45 -85.18 -7.41
C GLN A 415 -29.76 -84.21 -8.35
N VAL A 416 -30.21 -82.96 -8.35
CA VAL A 416 -29.41 -81.85 -8.87
C VAL A 416 -28.43 -81.40 -7.79
N LEU A 417 -27.18 -81.23 -8.18
CA LEU A 417 -26.04 -80.89 -7.34
C LEU A 417 -25.53 -79.49 -7.70
N ASP A 418 -24.78 -78.89 -6.77
CA ASP A 418 -23.94 -77.74 -7.07
C ASP A 418 -22.56 -78.21 -7.54
N LEU A 419 -22.00 -77.58 -8.57
CA LEU A 419 -20.59 -77.76 -8.92
C LEU A 419 -19.67 -77.00 -7.93
N PRO A 420 -18.47 -77.53 -7.61
CA PRO A 420 -17.52 -76.84 -6.75
C PRO A 420 -16.95 -75.61 -7.47
N GLY A 421 -17.26 -74.43 -6.93
CA GLY A 421 -16.88 -73.14 -7.50
C GLY A 421 -15.36 -72.89 -7.54
N ILE A 422 -14.99 -71.76 -8.15
CA ILE A 422 -13.61 -71.30 -8.22
C ILE A 422 -13.10 -70.97 -6.81
N SER A 423 -11.86 -71.36 -6.53
CA SER A 423 -11.13 -71.15 -5.29
C SER A 423 -9.82 -70.42 -5.59
N VAL A 424 -9.67 -69.21 -5.06
CA VAL A 424 -8.48 -68.36 -5.25
C VAL A 424 -7.58 -68.42 -4.03
N THR A 425 -6.33 -68.80 -4.23
CA THR A 425 -5.27 -68.80 -3.22
C THR A 425 -4.33 -67.60 -3.42
N LEU A 426 -4.00 -66.91 -2.33
CA LEU A 426 -3.03 -65.81 -2.34
C LEU A 426 -1.62 -66.39 -2.24
N ASP A 427 -0.80 -66.21 -3.27
CA ASP A 427 0.59 -66.67 -3.32
C ASP A 427 1.50 -65.70 -2.54
N SER A 428 1.32 -64.39 -2.76
CA SER A 428 1.96 -63.32 -1.98
C SER A 428 1.26 -61.97 -2.19
N LEU A 429 1.48 -61.03 -1.25
CA LEU A 429 1.03 -59.65 -1.35
C LEU A 429 2.15 -58.73 -0.85
N THR A 430 2.47 -57.71 -1.64
CA THR A 430 3.30 -56.56 -1.22
C THR A 430 2.41 -55.33 -1.10
N ASN A 431 2.50 -54.67 0.05
CA ASN A 431 1.91 -53.33 0.26
C ASN A 431 2.72 -52.27 -0.50
N VAL A 432 2.17 -51.07 -0.67
CA VAL A 432 2.93 -49.94 -1.23
C VAL A 432 4.01 -49.51 -0.25
N SER A 433 5.18 -49.11 -0.74
CA SER A 433 6.29 -48.68 0.12
C SER A 433 6.05 -47.30 0.74
N CYS A 434 5.37 -46.41 0.02
CA CYS A 434 5.09 -45.04 0.42
C CYS A 434 3.60 -44.69 0.28
N TYR A 435 3.16 -43.69 1.04
CA TYR A 435 1.84 -43.06 0.89
C TYR A 435 1.65 -42.51 -0.54
N ASP A 436 0.46 -42.66 -1.13
CA ASP A 436 0.12 -42.33 -2.53
C ASP A 436 1.02 -43.01 -3.61
N SER A 437 1.88 -43.98 -3.23
CA SER A 437 2.68 -44.76 -4.19
C SER A 437 1.82 -45.79 -4.94
N THR A 438 2.37 -46.35 -6.03
CA THR A 438 1.72 -47.37 -6.87
C THR A 438 2.64 -48.57 -7.12
N ASP A 439 3.39 -49.03 -6.11
CA ASP A 439 4.38 -50.12 -6.22
C ASP A 439 3.93 -51.46 -5.59
N ALA A 440 2.68 -51.54 -5.13
CA ALA A 440 2.13 -52.77 -4.56
C ALA A 440 1.83 -53.85 -5.62
N GLY A 441 1.74 -55.10 -5.16
CA GLY A 441 1.45 -56.26 -6.00
C GLY A 441 0.70 -57.36 -5.25
N ILE A 442 -0.22 -58.02 -5.95
CA ILE A 442 -0.98 -59.18 -5.47
C ILE A 442 -0.72 -60.33 -6.45
N TYR A 443 -0.17 -61.43 -5.93
CA TYR A 443 0.14 -62.64 -6.67
C TYR A 443 -0.81 -63.74 -6.21
N ILE A 444 -1.53 -64.37 -7.14
CA ILE A 444 -2.59 -65.34 -6.82
C ILE A 444 -2.48 -66.60 -7.68
N SER A 445 -3.07 -67.69 -7.20
CA SER A 445 -3.32 -68.92 -7.93
C SER A 445 -4.82 -69.27 -7.85
N ALA A 446 -5.34 -70.05 -8.80
CA ALA A 446 -6.77 -70.35 -8.91
C ALA A 446 -7.02 -71.81 -9.32
N THR A 447 -7.99 -72.45 -8.66
CA THR A 447 -8.35 -73.87 -8.82
C THR A 447 -9.86 -74.07 -8.61
N GLY A 448 -10.47 -75.13 -9.16
CA GLY A 448 -11.94 -75.32 -9.10
C GLY A 448 -12.67 -74.53 -10.19
N GLY A 449 -13.95 -74.84 -10.43
CA GLY A 449 -14.63 -74.44 -11.68
C GLY A 449 -13.98 -75.04 -12.94
N ASN A 450 -14.26 -74.44 -14.10
CA ASN A 450 -13.62 -74.79 -15.37
C ASN A 450 -12.29 -74.03 -15.53
N ALA A 451 -11.20 -74.75 -15.87
CA ALA A 451 -9.82 -74.25 -15.84
C ALA A 451 -9.50 -73.05 -16.77
N VAL A 452 -10.41 -72.67 -17.67
CA VAL A 452 -10.28 -71.45 -18.50
C VAL A 452 -10.86 -70.25 -17.73
N TYR A 453 -10.06 -69.69 -16.81
CA TYR A 453 -10.45 -68.53 -16.02
C TYR A 453 -10.26 -67.21 -16.76
N SER A 454 -11.27 -66.35 -16.68
CA SER A 454 -11.19 -64.91 -16.93
C SER A 454 -11.00 -64.17 -15.60
N TYR A 455 -10.00 -63.30 -15.53
CA TYR A 455 -9.72 -62.46 -14.37
C TYR A 455 -10.25 -61.05 -14.63
N LYS A 456 -10.89 -60.43 -13.63
CA LYS A 456 -11.32 -59.03 -13.69
C LYS A 456 -11.20 -58.38 -12.33
N TRP A 457 -10.18 -57.55 -12.17
CA TRP A 457 -9.96 -56.74 -10.98
C TRP A 457 -10.86 -55.49 -10.98
N SER A 458 -11.17 -54.97 -9.79
CA SER A 458 -12.00 -53.77 -9.60
C SER A 458 -11.46 -52.50 -10.27
N ASN A 459 -10.15 -52.43 -10.53
CA ASN A 459 -9.52 -51.36 -11.30
C ASN A 459 -9.56 -51.56 -12.83
N GLY A 460 -10.20 -52.63 -13.32
CA GLY A 460 -10.31 -52.98 -14.73
C GLY A 460 -9.19 -53.84 -15.29
N SER A 461 -8.18 -54.24 -14.49
CA SER A 461 -7.15 -55.16 -14.98
C SER A 461 -7.71 -56.56 -15.24
N ILE A 462 -7.22 -57.20 -16.31
CA ILE A 462 -7.55 -58.58 -16.71
C ILE A 462 -6.39 -59.56 -16.52
N SER A 463 -5.29 -59.12 -15.88
CA SER A 463 -4.14 -59.97 -15.57
C SER A 463 -4.40 -60.87 -14.36
N LYS A 464 -3.83 -62.08 -14.37
CA LYS A 464 -3.89 -63.03 -13.25
C LYS A 464 -3.38 -62.39 -11.94
N ASN A 465 -2.14 -61.91 -11.94
CA ASN A 465 -1.57 -61.13 -10.85
C ASN A 465 -1.89 -59.65 -11.07
N LEU A 466 -2.06 -58.88 -9.99
CA LEU A 466 -2.19 -57.43 -10.04
C LEU A 466 -0.87 -56.78 -9.62
N LEU A 467 -0.35 -55.83 -10.42
CA LEU A 467 0.95 -55.20 -10.20
C LEU A 467 0.84 -53.69 -10.42
N ASN A 468 1.73 -52.95 -9.77
CA ASN A 468 1.87 -51.49 -9.87
C ASN A 468 0.56 -50.74 -9.52
N VAL A 469 0.01 -51.07 -8.35
CA VAL A 469 -1.25 -50.50 -7.85
C VAL A 469 -1.04 -49.74 -6.54
N SER A 470 -1.95 -48.81 -6.24
CA SER A 470 -1.96 -48.01 -5.01
C SER A 470 -2.46 -48.81 -3.81
N ALA A 471 -2.54 -48.18 -2.64
CA ALA A 471 -3.42 -48.68 -1.58
C ALA A 471 -4.89 -48.70 -2.03
N GLY A 472 -5.67 -49.59 -1.40
CA GLY A 472 -7.08 -49.80 -1.70
C GLY A 472 -7.52 -51.26 -1.59
N THR A 473 -8.82 -51.49 -1.64
CA THR A 473 -9.41 -52.83 -1.73
C THR A 473 -9.53 -53.25 -3.18
N TYR A 474 -8.72 -54.21 -3.60
CA TYR A 474 -8.76 -54.78 -4.94
C TYR A 474 -9.58 -56.06 -4.92
N THR A 475 -10.77 -55.98 -5.51
CA THR A 475 -11.69 -57.09 -5.67
C THR A 475 -11.40 -57.77 -7.00
N LEU A 476 -10.95 -59.02 -6.95
CA LEU A 476 -10.89 -59.91 -8.11
C LEU A 476 -12.23 -60.60 -8.25
N SER A 477 -13.01 -60.22 -9.27
CA SER A 477 -14.01 -61.13 -9.83
C SER A 477 -13.29 -62.07 -10.79
N ILE A 478 -13.26 -63.36 -10.45
CA ILE A 478 -12.76 -64.42 -11.32
C ILE A 478 -13.97 -65.21 -11.82
N SER A 479 -14.04 -65.48 -13.12
CA SER A 479 -15.14 -66.24 -13.72
C SER A 479 -14.65 -67.21 -14.77
N ASP A 480 -15.22 -68.40 -14.82
CA ASP A 480 -14.94 -69.39 -15.86
C ASP A 480 -15.88 -69.27 -17.06
N ILE A 481 -15.59 -70.04 -18.11
CA ILE A 481 -16.38 -70.07 -19.35
C ILE A 481 -17.83 -70.54 -19.16
N THR A 482 -18.14 -71.22 -18.06
CA THR A 482 -19.47 -71.68 -17.65
C THR A 482 -20.22 -70.63 -16.82
N SER A 483 -19.71 -69.40 -16.76
CA SER A 483 -20.23 -68.28 -15.96
C SER A 483 -20.14 -68.50 -14.44
N CYS A 484 -19.43 -69.54 -13.98
CA CYS A 484 -19.25 -69.72 -12.55
C CYS A 484 -18.19 -68.74 -12.04
N ALA A 485 -18.52 -68.02 -10.96
CA ALA A 485 -17.76 -66.86 -10.52
C ALA A 485 -17.51 -66.86 -9.01
N ASP A 486 -16.27 -66.53 -8.63
CA ASP A 486 -15.92 -66.15 -7.27
C ASP A 486 -15.51 -64.66 -7.24
N THR A 487 -15.59 -64.03 -6.08
CA THR A 487 -15.25 -62.61 -5.90
C THR A 487 -14.53 -62.39 -4.57
N ILE A 488 -13.22 -62.54 -4.61
CA ILE A 488 -12.31 -62.33 -3.48
C ILE A 488 -11.79 -60.89 -3.45
N SER A 489 -11.60 -60.33 -2.26
CA SER A 489 -11.08 -58.97 -2.09
C SER A 489 -9.82 -58.98 -1.23
N TYR A 490 -8.77 -58.35 -1.73
CA TYR A 490 -7.52 -58.15 -1.01
C TYR A 490 -7.34 -56.66 -0.69
N LEU A 491 -6.97 -56.35 0.55
CA LEU A 491 -6.65 -55.00 0.97
C LEU A 491 -5.14 -54.76 0.82
N ILE A 492 -4.78 -53.82 -0.04
CA ILE A 492 -3.44 -53.21 -0.07
C ILE A 492 -3.49 -52.01 0.86
N THR A 493 -2.61 -51.99 1.87
CA THR A 493 -2.47 -50.85 2.79
C THR A 493 -1.24 -50.03 2.44
N GLU A 494 -1.31 -48.71 2.63
CA GLU A 494 -0.15 -47.82 2.66
C GLU A 494 0.27 -47.50 4.10
N PRO A 495 1.54 -47.11 4.34
CA PRO A 495 1.85 -46.29 5.50
C PRO A 495 1.09 -44.96 5.39
N SER A 496 0.55 -44.44 6.49
CA SER A 496 0.06 -43.05 6.53
C SER A 496 1.17 -42.09 6.12
N SER A 497 0.83 -40.99 5.43
CA SER A 497 1.78 -39.94 5.03
C SER A 497 2.70 -39.47 6.16
N ILE A 498 3.89 -38.96 5.80
CA ILE A 498 4.80 -38.32 6.75
C ILE A 498 4.13 -37.03 7.22
N ALA A 499 3.56 -37.05 8.42
CA ALA A 499 2.80 -35.97 9.00
C ALA A 499 3.59 -35.33 10.16
N PHE A 500 4.18 -34.17 9.90
CA PHE A 500 4.95 -33.41 10.89
C PHE A 500 4.18 -32.23 11.47
N ASN A 501 4.38 -31.98 12.77
CA ASN A 501 4.08 -30.70 13.39
C ASN A 501 5.40 -30.00 13.72
N ILE A 502 5.59 -28.83 13.11
CA ILE A 502 6.76 -27.98 13.24
C ILE A 502 6.35 -26.66 13.89
N SER A 503 7.13 -26.22 14.87
CA SER A 503 7.04 -24.85 15.39
C SER A 503 8.42 -24.20 15.42
N SER A 504 8.48 -22.92 15.06
CA SER A 504 9.70 -22.11 15.09
C SER A 504 9.61 -21.06 16.19
N LYS A 505 10.69 -20.90 16.96
CA LYS A 505 10.94 -19.69 17.75
C LYS A 505 11.59 -18.66 16.82
N PRO A 506 11.08 -17.42 16.72
CA PRO A 506 11.74 -16.34 16.01
C PRO A 506 13.18 -16.09 16.50
N SER A 507 14.02 -15.53 15.64
CA SER A 507 15.26 -14.88 16.08
C SER A 507 14.98 -13.47 16.58
N SER A 508 15.74 -13.01 17.56
CA SER A 508 15.81 -11.61 17.99
C SER A 508 16.85 -10.85 17.16
N CYS A 509 16.64 -9.57 16.88
CA CYS A 509 17.67 -8.62 16.42
C CYS A 509 18.54 -9.05 15.20
N LEU A 510 18.08 -9.96 14.35
CA LEU A 510 18.88 -10.66 13.30
C LEU A 510 20.06 -11.51 13.81
N ILE A 511 20.17 -11.78 15.12
CA ILE A 511 21.19 -12.68 15.68
C ILE A 511 20.76 -14.15 15.61
N SER A 512 21.68 -15.07 15.87
CA SER A 512 21.47 -16.52 15.73
C SER A 512 20.95 -17.16 17.03
N ASP A 513 19.73 -16.81 17.46
CA ASP A 513 19.08 -17.32 18.69
C ASP A 513 17.69 -17.95 18.47
N GLY A 514 17.19 -17.97 17.22
CA GLY A 514 15.98 -18.68 16.83
C GLY A 514 16.13 -20.20 16.91
N SER A 515 15.03 -20.93 16.79
CA SER A 515 15.04 -22.40 16.78
C SER A 515 13.87 -22.97 15.98
N ILE A 516 14.00 -24.22 15.53
CA ILE A 516 12.91 -25.00 14.95
C ILE A 516 12.81 -26.32 15.71
N THR A 517 11.60 -26.62 16.21
CA THR A 517 11.27 -27.90 16.81
C THR A 517 10.32 -28.70 15.91
N LEU A 518 10.63 -29.97 15.72
CA LEU A 518 9.99 -30.89 14.78
C LEU A 518 9.51 -32.14 15.51
N SER A 519 8.24 -32.48 15.32
CA SER A 519 7.66 -33.76 15.73
C SER A 519 7.09 -34.46 14.49
N ILE A 520 7.42 -35.74 14.30
CA ILE A 520 6.97 -36.57 13.16
C ILE A 520 5.99 -37.63 13.65
N SER A 521 4.97 -37.89 12.83
CA SER A 521 4.06 -39.03 12.89
C SER A 521 3.83 -39.54 11.47
N GLY A 522 3.47 -40.82 11.29
CA GLY A 522 3.36 -41.42 9.96
C GLY A 522 4.70 -41.55 9.22
N GLY A 523 4.66 -42.14 8.01
CA GLY A 523 5.83 -42.75 7.39
C GLY A 523 6.32 -44.01 8.11
N THR A 524 7.41 -44.59 7.62
CA THR A 524 8.04 -45.78 8.19
C THR A 524 9.16 -45.40 9.18
N PRO A 525 9.09 -45.82 10.47
CA PRO A 525 10.00 -45.35 11.50
C PRO A 525 11.50 -45.61 11.23
N GLY A 526 12.22 -44.53 10.89
CA GLY A 526 13.67 -44.52 10.74
C GLY A 526 14.19 -43.25 10.05
N TYR A 527 13.57 -42.11 10.37
CA TYR A 527 13.71 -40.87 9.60
C TYR A 527 15.13 -40.30 9.59
N GLN A 528 15.57 -39.91 8.41
CA GLN A 528 16.73 -39.05 8.17
C GLN A 528 16.23 -37.63 7.89
N TYR A 529 17.00 -36.64 8.33
CA TYR A 529 16.70 -35.22 8.17
C TYR A 529 17.79 -34.59 7.30
N LEU A 530 17.42 -33.74 6.36
CA LEU A 530 18.37 -32.89 5.64
C LEU A 530 17.80 -31.48 5.52
N TRP A 531 18.36 -30.56 6.30
CA TRP A 531 17.99 -29.15 6.26
C TRP A 531 18.80 -28.38 5.21
N SER A 532 18.24 -27.27 4.69
CA SER A 532 18.90 -26.39 3.71
C SER A 532 20.17 -25.70 4.22
N ASN A 533 20.43 -25.74 5.53
CA ASN A 533 21.69 -25.31 6.15
C ASN A 533 22.74 -26.45 6.28
N GLY A 534 22.43 -27.65 5.81
CA GLY A 534 23.29 -28.84 5.90
C GLY A 534 23.23 -29.63 7.20
N SER A 535 22.39 -29.24 8.18
CA SER A 535 22.18 -30.04 9.39
C SER A 535 21.37 -31.31 9.10
N ASN A 536 21.65 -32.35 9.88
CA ASN A 536 20.96 -33.65 9.88
C ASN A 536 20.20 -33.88 11.22
N ASP A 537 20.11 -32.87 12.08
CA ASP A 537 19.44 -32.93 13.38
C ASP A 537 17.92 -32.78 13.23
N GLN A 538 17.15 -33.50 14.04
CA GLN A 538 15.69 -33.37 14.06
C GLN A 538 15.24 -31.94 14.45
N ASN A 539 15.87 -31.36 15.47
CA ASN A 539 15.55 -30.02 15.97
C ASN A 539 16.76 -29.10 15.74
N LEU A 540 16.50 -27.87 15.31
CA LEU A 540 17.53 -26.86 15.08
C LEU A 540 17.50 -25.78 16.15
N VAL A 541 18.68 -25.30 16.55
CA VAL A 541 18.87 -24.21 17.51
C VAL A 541 19.89 -23.21 16.98
N SER A 542 19.93 -22.01 17.56
CA SER A 542 20.82 -20.92 17.16
C SER A 542 20.69 -20.54 15.67
N LEU A 543 19.45 -20.36 15.23
CA LEU A 543 19.13 -19.95 13.87
C LEU A 543 18.96 -18.43 13.76
N MET A 544 19.36 -17.87 12.62
CA MET A 544 18.97 -16.52 12.21
C MET A 544 17.57 -16.57 11.58
N ALA A 545 16.94 -15.41 11.41
CA ALA A 545 15.75 -15.31 10.57
C ALA A 545 16.03 -15.73 9.12
N GLY A 546 15.12 -16.50 8.54
CA GLY A 546 15.27 -17.04 7.20
C GLY A 546 14.33 -18.21 6.91
N THR A 547 14.37 -18.67 5.65
CA THR A 547 13.60 -19.83 5.19
C THR A 547 14.46 -21.08 5.23
N TYR A 548 14.08 -22.02 6.09
CA TYR A 548 14.70 -23.32 6.24
C TYR A 548 13.82 -24.36 5.53
N VAL A 549 14.40 -25.04 4.54
CA VAL A 549 13.75 -26.18 3.89
C VAL A 549 14.26 -27.44 4.55
N LEU A 550 13.37 -28.34 4.92
CA LEU A 550 13.67 -29.67 5.44
C LEU A 550 13.23 -30.70 4.40
N THR A 551 14.13 -31.62 4.08
CA THR A 551 13.77 -32.91 3.47
C THR A 551 13.77 -33.97 4.58
N ILE A 552 12.65 -34.67 4.72
CA ILE A 552 12.52 -35.86 5.58
C ILE A 552 12.55 -37.07 4.66
N THR A 553 13.42 -38.04 4.96
CA THR A 553 13.44 -39.34 4.27
C THR A 553 13.16 -40.44 5.29
N ASP A 554 12.16 -41.28 5.06
CA ASP A 554 11.82 -42.41 5.95
C ASP A 554 12.71 -43.65 5.70
N SER A 555 12.51 -44.73 6.45
CA SER A 555 13.34 -45.94 6.29
C SER A 555 13.12 -46.71 4.98
N MET A 556 12.02 -46.46 4.26
CA MET A 556 11.72 -47.03 2.93
C MET A 556 12.15 -46.09 1.78
N ALA A 557 12.85 -44.99 2.11
CA ALA A 557 13.24 -43.91 1.20
C ALA A 557 12.06 -43.07 0.66
N CYS A 558 10.92 -43.07 1.35
CA CYS A 558 9.84 -42.13 1.10
C CYS A 558 10.25 -40.73 1.54
N ILE A 559 10.03 -39.72 0.68
CA ILE A 559 10.48 -38.35 0.90
C ILE A 559 9.28 -37.41 1.06
N ASP A 560 9.33 -36.54 2.06
CA ASP A 560 8.47 -35.35 2.15
C ASP A 560 9.31 -34.10 2.48
N THR A 561 8.80 -32.91 2.17
CA THR A 561 9.52 -31.65 2.33
C THR A 561 8.70 -30.60 3.07
N ALA A 562 9.29 -30.01 4.11
CA ALA A 562 8.71 -28.90 4.86
C ALA A 562 9.44 -27.57 4.55
N VAL A 563 8.70 -26.47 4.48
CA VAL A 563 9.26 -25.12 4.42
C VAL A 563 8.91 -24.39 5.72
N VAL A 564 9.94 -23.96 6.45
CA VAL A 564 9.83 -23.36 7.78
C VAL A 564 10.44 -21.97 7.75
N ILE A 565 9.69 -20.96 8.18
CA ILE A 565 10.21 -19.59 8.29
C ILE A 565 10.53 -19.31 9.76
N VAL A 566 11.81 -19.11 10.06
CA VAL A 566 12.21 -18.43 11.29
C VAL A 566 12.01 -16.94 11.01
N SER A 567 10.99 -16.34 11.62
CA SER A 567 10.77 -14.90 11.53
C SER A 567 11.79 -14.14 12.38
N ASN A 568 12.00 -12.86 12.07
CA ASN A 568 12.76 -11.96 12.93
C ASN A 568 11.80 -11.17 13.82
N ILE A 569 12.02 -11.19 15.14
CA ILE A 569 11.61 -10.10 16.01
C ILE A 569 12.64 -8.98 15.77
N GLY A 570 12.24 -8.02 14.93
CA GLY A 570 12.98 -6.77 14.76
C GLY A 570 13.03 -6.01 16.08
N GLY A 571 14.04 -5.16 16.23
CA GLY A 571 14.19 -4.34 17.42
C GLY A 571 13.11 -3.26 17.57
N PRO A 572 13.25 -2.38 18.58
CA PRO A 572 12.42 -1.20 18.67
C PRO A 572 12.61 -0.34 17.41
N SER A 573 11.61 0.46 17.10
CA SER A 573 11.62 1.50 16.07
C SER A 573 11.18 2.79 16.73
N VAL A 574 12.10 3.75 16.76
CA VAL A 574 11.95 5.02 17.47
C VAL A 574 11.55 6.11 16.48
N LEU A 575 10.39 6.71 16.71
CA LEU A 575 9.93 7.87 15.97
C LEU A 575 10.03 9.12 16.85
N ILE A 576 10.56 10.20 16.28
CA ILE A 576 10.52 11.52 16.90
C ILE A 576 9.03 11.93 17.03
N ASP A 577 8.62 12.28 18.25
CA ASP A 577 7.25 12.69 18.56
C ASP A 577 7.13 14.22 18.50
N THR A 578 7.83 14.90 19.40
CA THR A 578 7.87 16.37 19.50
C THR A 578 9.32 16.82 19.64
N VAL A 579 9.69 17.91 18.96
CA VAL A 579 10.92 18.66 19.22
C VAL A 579 10.54 20.12 19.43
N ILE A 580 11.06 20.73 20.50
CA ILE A 580 10.92 22.16 20.78
C ILE A 580 12.34 22.72 20.88
N ASN A 581 12.64 23.66 19.99
CA ASN A 581 13.87 24.42 19.99
C ASN A 581 13.89 25.44 21.14
N LEU A 582 15.08 25.94 21.48
CA LEU A 582 15.25 26.93 22.54
C LEU A 582 14.45 28.20 22.23
N SER A 583 13.81 28.81 23.24
CA SER A 583 13.07 30.07 23.05
C SER A 583 13.99 31.24 22.68
N CYS A 584 15.15 31.31 23.33
CA CYS A 584 16.16 32.34 23.12
C CYS A 584 17.54 31.72 22.87
N PHE A 585 18.43 32.50 22.27
CA PHE A 585 19.86 32.20 22.22
C PHE A 585 20.39 31.94 23.64
N SER A 586 21.12 30.82 23.83
CA SER A 586 21.61 30.33 25.12
C SER A 586 20.55 30.10 26.22
N ALA A 587 19.28 29.86 25.86
CA ALA A 587 18.28 29.35 26.79
C ALA A 587 18.54 27.87 27.18
N GLN A 588 17.78 27.35 28.15
CA GLN A 588 17.86 25.94 28.59
C GLN A 588 16.48 25.30 28.69
N ASP A 589 15.63 25.55 27.69
CA ASP A 589 14.23 25.10 27.62
C ASP A 589 13.94 24.13 26.46
N GLY A 590 14.99 23.68 25.75
CA GLY A 590 14.87 22.69 24.68
C GLY A 590 14.21 21.38 25.14
N PHE A 591 13.43 20.78 24.25
CA PHE A 591 12.67 19.54 24.52
C PHE A 591 12.67 18.58 23.33
N ALA A 592 12.73 17.28 23.62
CA ALA A 592 12.58 16.22 22.63
C ALA A 592 11.88 14.98 23.24
N SER A 593 10.79 14.51 22.63
CA SER A 593 10.10 13.27 22.97
C SER A 593 10.14 12.26 21.82
N VAL A 594 9.95 10.98 22.14
CA VAL A 594 9.84 9.90 21.16
C VAL A 594 8.67 8.96 21.42
N ASN A 595 8.13 8.39 20.34
CA ASN A 595 7.25 7.23 20.38
C ASN A 595 8.04 5.97 19.96
N VAL A 596 7.89 4.88 20.70
CA VAL A 596 8.57 3.60 20.41
C VAL A 596 7.56 2.53 20.04
N SER A 597 7.82 1.80 18.95
CA SER A 597 7.01 0.68 18.46
C SER A 597 7.89 -0.47 17.99
N GLY A 598 7.36 -1.69 17.86
CA GLY A 598 8.18 -2.87 17.56
C GLY A 598 9.05 -3.32 18.74
N GLY A 599 9.94 -4.29 18.52
CA GLY A 599 10.74 -4.89 19.59
C GLY A 599 9.94 -5.72 20.60
N THR A 600 10.63 -6.22 21.62
CA THR A 600 10.04 -6.90 22.78
C THR A 600 9.70 -5.87 23.87
N PRO A 601 8.41 -5.71 24.29
CA PRO A 601 8.01 -4.70 25.27
C PRO A 601 8.80 -4.75 26.59
N GLN A 602 8.88 -3.59 27.25
CA GLN A 602 9.91 -3.19 28.23
C GLN A 602 11.15 -2.59 27.55
N TYR A 603 11.01 -1.33 27.11
CA TYR A 603 12.12 -0.54 26.56
C TYR A 603 12.91 0.16 27.66
N ASN A 604 14.20 0.35 27.42
CA ASN A 604 15.10 1.21 28.19
C ASN A 604 15.68 2.28 27.27
N TYR A 605 15.68 3.52 27.75
CA TYR A 605 16.07 4.72 27.02
C TYR A 605 17.40 5.23 27.56
N LEU A 606 18.35 5.62 26.69
CA LEU A 606 19.62 6.23 27.07
C LEU A 606 19.98 7.34 26.09
N TRP A 607 19.89 8.59 26.53
CA TRP A 607 20.33 9.77 25.80
C TRP A 607 21.86 9.95 25.92
N SER A 608 22.48 10.62 24.95
CA SER A 608 23.94 10.87 24.90
C SER A 608 24.49 11.74 26.03
N ASN A 609 23.62 12.42 26.78
CA ASN A 609 23.94 13.15 28.01
C ASN A 609 23.78 12.30 29.29
N GLY A 610 23.43 11.01 29.16
CA GLY A 610 23.29 10.06 30.27
C GLY A 610 21.91 10.00 30.94
N VAL A 611 20.92 10.76 30.44
CA VAL A 611 19.55 10.73 30.98
C VAL A 611 18.80 9.50 30.44
N ASN A 612 17.97 8.86 31.27
CA ASN A 612 17.29 7.60 30.95
C ASN A 612 15.75 7.76 31.02
N VAL A 613 15.18 8.47 30.05
CA VAL A 613 13.74 8.80 29.94
C VAL A 613 13.31 8.82 28.47
N ASP A 614 12.00 8.74 28.22
CA ASP A 614 11.37 8.86 26.88
C ASP A 614 11.31 10.31 26.34
N SER A 615 11.39 11.30 27.25
CA SER A 615 11.26 12.72 26.96
C SER A 615 12.38 13.53 27.62
N LEU A 616 13.33 14.00 26.82
CA LEU A 616 14.41 14.88 27.26
C LEU A 616 13.91 16.33 27.32
N SER A 617 14.17 17.02 28.42
CA SER A 617 13.64 18.36 28.68
C SER A 617 14.64 19.23 29.43
N GLY A 618 14.63 20.54 29.15
CA GLY A 618 15.47 21.51 29.85
C GLY A 618 16.94 21.41 29.46
N VAL A 619 17.22 21.40 28.15
CA VAL A 619 18.57 21.21 27.60
C VAL A 619 18.96 22.32 26.62
N ASP A 620 20.27 22.51 26.46
CA ASP A 620 20.89 23.45 25.51
C ASP A 620 20.71 23.00 24.05
N ALA A 621 20.98 23.89 23.09
CA ALA A 621 21.06 23.55 21.68
C ALA A 621 22.18 22.53 21.41
N GLY A 622 21.92 21.56 20.54
CA GLY A 622 22.87 20.49 20.20
C GLY A 622 22.22 19.27 19.56
N THR A 623 23.07 18.32 19.16
CA THR A 623 22.63 17.01 18.64
C THR A 623 22.66 15.96 19.73
N TYR A 624 21.49 15.48 20.12
CA TYR A 624 21.31 14.43 21.10
C TYR A 624 21.08 13.09 20.40
N PHE A 625 21.83 12.06 20.79
CA PHE A 625 21.60 10.71 20.32
C PHE A 625 20.80 9.96 21.38
N LEU A 626 19.67 9.38 21.00
CA LEU A 626 18.92 8.47 21.85
C LEU A 626 19.16 7.04 21.39
N THR A 627 19.68 6.21 22.28
CA THR A 627 19.64 4.75 22.14
C THR A 627 18.41 4.22 22.86
N VAL A 628 17.52 3.53 22.16
CA VAL A 628 16.45 2.73 22.79
C VAL A 628 16.79 1.26 22.64
N SER A 629 16.76 0.54 23.75
CA SER A 629 16.99 -0.91 23.82
C SER A 629 15.74 -1.62 24.31
N ASP A 630 15.38 -2.76 23.71
CA ASP A 630 14.24 -3.57 24.14
C ASP A 630 14.63 -4.70 25.13
N GLN A 631 13.65 -5.47 25.63
CA GLN A 631 13.91 -6.55 26.59
C GLN A 631 14.84 -7.65 26.03
N THR A 632 14.88 -7.81 24.71
CA THR A 632 15.75 -8.72 23.96
C THR A 632 17.11 -8.11 23.62
N THR A 633 17.44 -6.92 24.14
CA THR A 633 18.65 -6.13 23.87
C THR A 633 18.82 -5.70 22.41
N CYS A 634 17.76 -5.75 21.60
CA CYS A 634 17.78 -5.11 20.29
C CYS A 634 17.79 -3.60 20.49
N ILE A 635 18.66 -2.89 19.75
CA ILE A 635 18.79 -1.43 19.84
C ILE A 635 18.35 -0.73 18.56
N ASP A 636 17.83 0.47 18.73
CA ASP A 636 17.68 1.49 17.69
C ASP A 636 18.30 2.80 18.19
N ILE A 637 18.88 3.58 17.28
CA ILE A 637 19.62 4.81 17.60
C ILE A 637 19.20 5.91 16.63
N ILE A 638 18.60 6.96 17.19
CA ILE A 638 18.24 8.16 16.43
C ILE A 638 19.02 9.38 16.92
N SER A 639 19.21 10.35 16.03
CA SER A 639 19.80 11.66 16.32
C SER A 639 18.74 12.76 16.22
N ILE A 640 18.58 13.54 17.28
CA ILE A 640 17.66 14.69 17.34
C ILE A 640 18.51 15.96 17.52
N SER A 641 18.36 16.91 16.61
CA SER A 641 18.98 18.24 16.70
C SER A 641 18.00 19.22 17.31
N ILE A 642 18.34 19.78 18.47
CA ILE A 642 17.66 20.94 19.07
C ILE A 642 18.48 22.17 18.69
N THR A 643 17.85 23.20 18.14
CA THR A 643 18.52 24.46 17.73
C THR A 643 18.11 25.64 18.61
N GLU A 644 18.83 26.73 18.48
CA GLU A 644 18.52 28.05 19.05
C GLU A 644 18.33 29.09 17.93
N PRO A 645 17.63 30.20 18.18
CA PRO A 645 17.65 31.37 17.28
C PRO A 645 19.01 32.10 17.37
N ASP A 646 19.33 32.88 16.34
CA ASP A 646 20.46 33.83 16.40
C ASP A 646 20.27 34.82 17.57
N MET A 647 21.37 35.27 18.18
CA MET A 647 21.34 36.26 19.26
C MET A 647 20.66 37.56 18.80
N LEU A 648 19.72 38.07 19.59
CA LEU A 648 19.08 39.37 19.34
C LEU A 648 20.07 40.50 19.65
N GLU A 649 20.44 41.27 18.62
CA GLU A 649 21.25 42.48 18.71
C GLU A 649 20.47 43.69 18.19
N ILE A 650 20.37 44.75 18.98
CA ILE A 650 19.88 46.05 18.51
C ILE A 650 21.04 46.81 17.87
N ASN A 651 20.82 47.36 16.67
CA ASN A 651 21.72 48.31 16.05
C ASN A 651 21.05 49.67 15.82
N ALA A 652 21.86 50.72 15.78
CA ALA A 652 21.41 52.04 15.33
C ALA A 652 21.14 52.01 13.81
N ASP A 653 19.90 52.26 13.39
CA ASP A 653 19.54 52.39 11.97
C ASP A 653 19.82 53.83 11.49
N SER A 654 19.26 54.81 12.19
CA SER A 654 19.45 56.22 11.88
C SER A 654 19.29 57.10 13.13
N ILE A 655 20.19 58.09 13.26
CA ILE A 655 20.27 59.01 14.38
C ILE A 655 20.36 60.43 13.82
N SER A 656 19.51 61.34 14.28
CA SER A 656 19.63 62.78 14.02
C SER A 656 19.56 63.56 15.33
N ASN A 657 20.59 64.38 15.57
CA ASN A 657 20.60 65.36 16.65
C ASN A 657 19.69 66.56 16.33
N PRO A 658 19.10 67.23 17.34
CA PRO A 658 18.44 68.51 17.13
C PRO A 658 19.35 69.56 16.48
N LEU A 659 18.79 70.34 15.55
CA LEU A 659 19.54 71.28 14.73
C LEU A 659 19.94 72.55 15.49
N CYS A 660 19.08 73.04 16.39
CA CYS A 660 19.35 74.20 17.25
C CYS A 660 19.35 73.85 18.74
N TYR A 661 19.90 74.73 19.57
CA TYR A 661 19.80 74.60 21.03
C TYR A 661 18.33 74.59 21.47
N ASN A 662 17.90 73.54 22.17
CA ASN A 662 16.53 73.34 22.68
C ASN A 662 15.47 73.17 21.56
N ASP A 663 15.87 72.77 20.35
CA ASP A 663 14.94 72.24 19.36
C ASP A 663 14.43 70.84 19.74
N SER A 664 13.24 70.50 19.25
CA SER A 664 12.64 69.17 19.32
C SER A 664 12.61 68.46 17.95
N ASN A 665 13.65 68.62 17.12
CA ASN A 665 13.71 68.03 15.78
C ASN A 665 14.73 66.87 15.65
N GLY A 666 15.16 66.30 16.79
CA GLY A 666 15.93 65.06 16.84
C GLY A 666 15.08 63.83 16.47
N TYR A 667 15.76 62.76 16.06
CA TYR A 667 15.17 61.51 15.58
C TYR A 667 16.07 60.31 15.92
N LEU A 668 15.45 59.18 16.28
CA LEU A 668 16.12 57.90 16.48
C LEU A 668 15.34 56.77 15.81
N SER A 669 16.06 55.82 15.22
CA SER A 669 15.56 54.59 14.62
C SER A 669 16.51 53.44 14.92
N VAL A 670 15.96 52.25 15.18
CA VAL A 670 16.74 51.04 15.46
C VAL A 670 16.47 49.92 14.46
N LEU A 671 17.47 49.07 14.24
CA LEU A 671 17.36 47.85 13.45
C LEU A 671 17.72 46.65 14.35
N PRO A 672 16.75 45.84 14.81
CA PRO A 672 17.02 44.56 15.44
C PRO A 672 17.52 43.54 14.40
N ILE A 673 18.52 42.75 14.80
CA ILE A 673 19.12 41.65 14.03
C ILE A 673 19.11 40.41 14.93
N GLY A 674 18.84 39.22 14.37
CA GLY A 674 18.66 38.00 15.15
C GLY A 674 17.34 37.98 15.95
N GLY A 675 17.19 37.00 16.84
CA GLY A 675 15.94 36.73 17.56
C GLY A 675 14.78 36.26 16.66
N THR A 676 13.57 36.26 17.22
CA THR A 676 12.34 35.74 16.60
C THR A 676 11.33 36.85 16.32
N SER A 677 11.30 37.36 15.09
CA SER A 677 10.29 38.31 14.61
C SER A 677 8.84 37.76 14.79
N PRO A 678 7.83 38.59 15.12
CA PRO A 678 7.85 40.06 15.23
C PRO A 678 8.56 40.62 16.47
N TYR A 679 9.05 41.85 16.35
CA TYR A 679 9.64 42.60 17.46
C TYR A 679 8.67 43.63 18.04
N SER A 680 8.85 43.89 19.33
CA SER A 680 8.17 44.92 20.11
C SER A 680 9.22 45.87 20.70
N TYR A 681 8.91 47.16 20.72
CA TYR A 681 9.82 48.23 21.11
C TYR A 681 9.29 48.89 22.38
N PHE A 682 10.18 49.26 23.30
CA PHE A 682 9.84 49.95 24.54
C PHE A 682 10.86 51.05 24.81
N TRP A 683 10.56 52.27 24.35
CA TRP A 683 11.37 53.45 24.63
C TRP A 683 11.10 53.99 26.04
N SER A 684 12.10 54.61 26.67
CA SER A 684 11.99 55.23 28.01
C SER A 684 10.90 56.32 28.11
N GLY A 685 10.50 56.91 26.97
CA GLY A 685 9.36 57.84 26.86
C GLY A 685 7.98 57.17 26.71
N GLY A 686 7.87 55.83 26.75
CA GLY A 686 6.61 55.08 26.60
C GLY A 686 6.10 54.94 25.15
N ASN A 687 6.97 55.17 24.16
CA ASN A 687 6.67 54.92 22.75
C ASN A 687 7.04 53.47 22.37
N ASN A 688 6.27 52.84 21.49
CA ASN A 688 6.41 51.43 21.10
C ASN A 688 6.69 51.22 19.60
N SER A 689 7.14 52.26 18.89
CA SER A 689 7.53 52.22 17.48
C SER A 689 9.03 51.94 17.30
N GLN A 690 9.41 51.38 16.15
CA GLN A 690 10.81 51.13 15.75
C GLN A 690 11.64 52.43 15.67
N SER A 691 10.99 53.55 15.34
CA SER A 691 11.58 54.88 15.35
C SER A 691 10.72 55.88 16.12
N ILE A 692 11.38 56.93 16.60
CA ILE A 692 10.79 58.04 17.35
C ILE A 692 11.34 59.37 16.83
N ASP A 693 10.44 60.31 16.61
CA ASP A 693 10.73 61.68 16.16
C ASP A 693 10.40 62.70 17.27
N SER A 694 10.49 63.99 16.93
CA SER A 694 10.12 65.11 17.81
C SER A 694 10.97 65.20 19.09
N LEU A 695 12.24 64.77 19.03
CA LEU A 695 13.11 64.60 20.19
C LEU A 695 13.96 65.85 20.50
N PHE A 696 14.18 66.11 21.78
CA PHE A 696 15.16 67.07 22.29
C PHE A 696 16.53 66.39 22.50
N ALA A 697 17.56 67.14 22.88
CA ALA A 697 18.80 66.54 23.38
C ALA A 697 18.58 65.86 24.75
N GLY A 698 19.13 64.67 24.94
CA GLY A 698 18.87 63.84 26.10
C GLY A 698 19.30 62.39 25.93
N SER A 699 19.09 61.57 26.96
CA SER A 699 19.29 60.12 26.92
C SER A 699 17.97 59.42 26.60
N TYR A 700 18.01 58.49 25.64
CA TYR A 700 16.88 57.71 25.18
C TYR A 700 17.25 56.24 25.24
N ASP A 701 16.69 55.52 26.20
CA ASP A 701 16.88 54.09 26.36
C ASP A 701 15.77 53.34 25.62
N ILE A 702 16.13 52.23 24.97
CA ILE A 702 15.18 51.31 24.35
C ILE A 702 15.43 49.90 24.87
N ILE A 703 14.35 49.15 25.10
CA ILE A 703 14.36 47.69 25.14
C ILE A 703 13.65 47.22 23.87
N VAL A 704 14.27 46.32 23.11
CA VAL A 704 13.60 45.60 22.01
C VAL A 704 13.44 44.16 22.44
N GLN A 705 12.22 43.64 22.30
CA GLN A 705 11.85 42.30 22.72
C GLN A 705 11.15 41.56 21.57
N ASP A 706 11.52 40.31 21.35
CA ASP A 706 11.00 39.47 20.27
C ASP A 706 9.73 38.67 20.65
N ASP A 707 9.22 37.86 19.73
CA ASP A 707 8.03 36.99 19.88
C ASP A 707 8.25 35.82 20.87
N LYS A 708 9.49 35.59 21.33
CA LYS A 708 9.86 34.58 22.34
C LYS A 708 10.20 35.20 23.70
N LEU A 709 9.99 36.52 23.85
CA LEU A 709 10.29 37.33 25.04
C LEU A 709 11.79 37.54 25.30
N CYS A 710 12.64 37.19 24.33
CA CYS A 710 14.06 37.51 24.33
C CYS A 710 14.22 39.01 24.13
N HIS A 711 15.11 39.67 24.88
CA HIS A 711 15.28 41.11 24.80
C HIS A 711 16.74 41.53 24.85
N ASP A 712 17.02 42.64 24.17
CA ASP A 712 18.26 43.41 24.24
C ASP A 712 17.91 44.87 24.61
N SER A 713 18.90 45.67 24.99
CA SER A 713 18.69 47.07 25.40
C SER A 713 19.83 47.99 24.95
N MET A 714 19.49 49.16 24.40
CA MET A 714 20.44 50.15 23.91
C MET A 714 20.10 51.55 24.43
N SER A 715 21.13 52.36 24.71
CA SER A 715 21.00 53.76 25.14
C SER A 715 21.58 54.70 24.09
N PHE A 716 20.79 55.68 23.66
CA PHE A 716 21.19 56.74 22.74
C PHE A 716 21.34 58.06 23.47
N ILE A 717 22.35 58.86 23.11
CA ILE A 717 22.51 60.23 23.62
C ILE A 717 22.40 61.18 22.44
N LEU A 718 21.29 61.92 22.34
CA LEU A 718 21.17 63.04 21.43
C LEU A 718 21.82 64.27 22.04
N THR A 719 22.67 64.94 21.26
CA THR A 719 23.32 66.20 21.63
C THR A 719 22.70 67.37 20.88
N GLN A 720 22.87 68.59 21.36
CA GLN A 720 22.46 69.81 20.66
C GLN A 720 23.63 70.81 20.64
N PRO A 721 23.64 71.78 19.69
CA PRO A 721 24.60 72.88 19.71
C PRO A 721 24.55 73.69 21.00
N SER A 722 25.60 74.46 21.28
CA SER A 722 25.57 75.49 22.31
C SER A 722 24.68 76.67 21.90
N VAL A 723 24.14 77.41 22.87
CA VAL A 723 23.30 78.60 22.62
C VAL A 723 23.99 79.58 21.69
N LEU A 724 23.36 79.94 20.57
CA LEU A 724 23.79 81.05 19.72
C LEU A 724 23.64 82.37 20.50
N ASN A 725 24.77 82.99 20.82
CA ASN A 725 24.88 84.17 21.65
C ASN A 725 25.71 85.25 20.95
N VAL A 726 25.30 86.50 21.13
CA VAL A 726 25.94 87.68 20.53
C VAL A 726 26.26 88.65 21.66
N SER A 727 27.54 88.96 21.85
CA SER A 727 28.02 89.97 22.81
C SER A 727 28.60 91.18 22.07
N GLU A 728 28.31 92.37 22.55
CA GLU A 728 28.68 93.65 21.93
C GLU A 728 29.88 94.32 22.62
N VAL A 729 30.65 95.08 21.84
CA VAL A 729 31.38 96.26 22.29
C VAL A 729 30.94 97.40 21.36
N ASN A 730 30.35 98.45 21.92
CA ASN A 730 29.83 99.59 21.17
C ASN A 730 30.55 100.89 21.55
N ASP A 731 31.17 101.53 20.56
CA ASP A 731 31.63 102.91 20.70
C ASP A 731 30.48 103.86 20.35
N SER A 732 30.22 104.83 21.21
CA SER A 732 29.30 105.93 20.91
C SER A 732 29.90 106.84 19.85
N ALA A 733 29.06 107.46 19.03
CA ALA A 733 29.50 108.51 18.09
C ALA A 733 30.11 109.68 18.87
N SER A 734 31.19 110.27 18.35
CA SER A 734 32.02 111.24 19.07
C SER A 734 31.27 112.52 19.43
N CYS A 735 30.42 113.00 18.50
CA CYS A 735 29.65 114.23 18.64
C CYS A 735 28.20 114.02 18.17
N PHE A 736 27.28 114.83 18.69
CA PHE A 736 25.87 114.82 18.29
C PHE A 736 25.71 114.99 16.76
N GLY A 737 25.07 114.01 16.12
CA GLY A 737 24.82 114.02 14.67
C GLY A 737 25.99 113.60 13.79
N ILE A 738 27.13 113.19 14.36
CA ILE A 738 28.21 112.51 13.63
C ILE A 738 27.91 111.00 13.58
N CYS A 739 28.39 110.34 12.53
CA CYS A 739 28.20 108.92 12.29
C CYS A 739 29.55 108.22 12.22
N ASP A 740 30.24 108.15 13.36
CA ASP A 740 31.54 107.51 13.57
C ASP A 740 31.53 106.48 14.72
N GLY A 741 30.36 106.24 15.34
CA GLY A 741 30.16 105.19 16.32
C GLY A 741 30.27 103.79 15.71
N LYS A 742 30.45 102.78 16.57
CA LYS A 742 30.77 101.41 16.17
C LYS A 742 29.92 100.38 16.90
N ALA A 743 29.65 99.27 16.25
CA ALA A 743 29.20 98.03 16.90
C ALA A 743 30.10 96.88 16.46
N ASP A 744 31.10 96.56 17.28
CA ASP A 744 31.94 95.38 17.13
C ASP A 744 31.25 94.22 17.88
N ILE A 745 30.96 93.12 17.19
CA ILE A 745 30.14 92.02 17.75
C ILE A 745 30.90 90.70 17.74
N THR A 746 30.88 90.01 18.88
CA THR A 746 31.41 88.64 19.00
C THR A 746 30.26 87.65 19.06
N VAL A 747 30.18 86.77 18.07
CA VAL A 747 29.24 85.64 18.04
C VAL A 747 29.88 84.41 18.65
N SER A 748 29.12 83.65 19.44
CA SER A 748 29.56 82.42 20.09
C SER A 748 28.41 81.41 20.18
N GLY A 749 28.72 80.12 20.02
CA GLY A 749 27.70 79.06 19.96
C GLY A 749 26.93 79.04 18.63
N GLY A 750 25.90 78.20 18.54
CA GLY A 750 25.34 77.78 17.25
C GLY A 750 26.26 76.80 16.50
N VAL A 751 26.07 76.68 15.18
CA VAL A 751 26.80 75.76 14.30
C VAL A 751 27.38 76.48 13.08
N GLY A 752 28.65 76.20 12.78
CA GLY A 752 29.27 76.56 11.50
C GLY A 752 29.61 78.05 11.37
N SER A 753 29.34 78.60 10.20
CA SER A 753 29.49 80.03 9.88
C SER A 753 28.19 80.78 10.16
N TYR A 754 28.29 82.10 10.38
CA TYR A 754 27.14 82.96 10.65
C TYR A 754 26.88 83.93 9.50
N ASP A 755 25.62 84.05 9.11
CA ASP A 755 25.09 85.13 8.26
C ASP A 755 24.54 86.25 9.15
N PHE A 756 24.77 87.51 8.75
CA PHE A 756 24.35 88.70 9.48
C PHE A 756 23.31 89.47 8.67
N SER A 757 22.25 89.94 9.33
CA SER A 757 21.26 90.84 8.73
C SER A 757 20.92 91.97 9.70
N TRP A 758 21.45 93.16 9.42
CA TRP A 758 21.22 94.36 10.22
C TRP A 758 19.97 95.13 9.77
N SER A 759 19.33 95.84 10.70
CA SER A 759 18.11 96.64 10.47
C SER A 759 18.27 97.77 9.45
N HIS A 760 19.50 98.23 9.19
CA HIS A 760 19.85 99.19 8.13
C HIS A 760 20.31 98.54 6.82
N GLY A 761 20.20 97.21 6.69
CA GLY A 761 20.51 96.46 5.47
C GLY A 761 21.95 95.99 5.31
N SER A 762 22.81 96.17 6.31
CA SER A 762 24.19 95.65 6.30
C SER A 762 24.23 94.13 6.51
N LEU A 763 25.23 93.49 5.90
CA LEU A 763 25.52 92.04 6.00
C LEU A 763 26.90 91.74 6.61
N ASN A 764 27.65 92.76 7.02
CA ASN A 764 28.92 92.56 7.71
C ASN A 764 28.65 92.20 9.18
N GLN A 765 29.59 91.48 9.80
CA GLN A 765 29.60 91.21 11.25
C GLN A 765 29.65 92.54 12.03
N ASP A 766 30.84 93.16 12.06
CA ASP A 766 31.08 94.42 12.75
C ASP A 766 30.63 95.61 11.90
N GLN A 767 30.29 96.73 12.55
CA GLN A 767 29.74 97.92 11.90
C GLN A 767 30.51 99.18 12.28
N ASP A 768 31.13 99.80 11.28
CA ASP A 768 31.71 101.15 11.36
C ASP A 768 30.70 102.23 10.95
N SER A 769 30.97 103.48 11.34
CA SER A 769 30.27 104.69 10.86
C SER A 769 28.79 104.76 11.19
N LEU A 770 28.40 104.24 12.37
CA LEU A 770 27.02 104.31 12.86
C LEU A 770 26.74 105.67 13.51
N CYS A 771 25.54 106.19 13.27
CA CYS A 771 25.02 107.39 13.92
C CYS A 771 24.42 107.03 15.30
N GLY A 772 24.25 108.01 16.19
CA GLY A 772 23.51 107.80 17.43
C GLY A 772 22.07 107.32 17.18
N GLY A 773 21.69 106.15 17.70
CA GLY A 773 20.42 105.50 17.38
C GLY A 773 20.32 104.03 17.82
N SER A 774 19.21 103.38 17.50
CA SER A 774 18.97 101.96 17.81
C SER A 774 19.05 101.10 16.55
N TYR A 775 19.77 99.98 16.66
CA TYR A 775 20.00 99.02 15.58
C TYR A 775 19.63 97.62 16.05
N VAL A 776 19.30 96.71 15.12
CA VAL A 776 19.08 95.29 15.41
C VAL A 776 19.86 94.46 14.43
N VAL A 777 20.56 93.43 14.90
CA VAL A 777 21.11 92.37 14.04
C VAL A 777 20.31 91.10 14.26
N THR A 778 20.03 90.40 13.15
CA THR A 778 19.69 88.98 13.18
C THR A 778 20.95 88.22 12.76
N VAL A 779 21.56 87.48 13.68
CA VAL A 779 22.60 86.50 13.35
C VAL A 779 21.92 85.17 13.09
N THR A 780 22.27 84.49 12.01
CA THR A 780 21.75 83.15 11.67
C THR A 780 22.93 82.21 11.45
N ASP A 781 22.93 81.04 12.05
CA ASP A 781 24.00 80.05 11.88
C ASP A 781 23.75 79.10 10.68
N SER A 782 24.68 78.18 10.39
CA SER A 782 24.59 77.31 9.20
C SER A 782 23.45 76.30 9.26
N ASN A 783 22.80 76.11 10.42
CA ASN A 783 21.61 75.27 10.59
C ASN A 783 20.30 76.07 10.47
N GLY A 784 20.37 77.40 10.29
CA GLY A 784 19.21 78.29 10.27
C GLY A 784 18.78 78.79 11.66
N CYS A 785 19.54 78.46 12.71
CA CYS A 785 19.28 78.90 14.06
C CYS A 785 19.57 80.41 14.16
N ASN A 786 18.56 81.21 14.49
CA ASN A 786 18.67 82.66 14.46
C ASN A 786 18.56 83.29 15.86
N LYS A 787 19.33 84.34 16.07
CA LYS A 787 19.36 85.16 17.28
C LYS A 787 19.25 86.63 16.90
N GLN A 788 18.23 87.30 17.41
CA GLN A 788 18.12 88.75 17.34
C GLN A 788 18.71 89.40 18.60
N THR A 789 19.50 90.45 18.37
CA THR A 789 20.09 91.33 19.40
C THR A 789 19.88 92.77 18.98
N GLY A 790 19.44 93.62 19.90
CA GLY A 790 19.27 95.06 19.71
C GLY A 790 20.40 95.84 20.38
N PHE A 791 20.92 96.83 19.67
CA PHE A 791 22.06 97.66 20.05
C PHE A 791 21.61 99.12 20.16
N VAL A 792 22.26 99.90 21.00
CA VAL A 792 22.12 101.36 21.03
C VAL A 792 23.50 101.99 20.86
N ILE A 793 23.66 102.77 19.79
CA ILE A 793 24.82 103.65 19.62
C ILE A 793 24.50 104.96 20.33
N GLY A 794 25.28 105.29 21.35
CA GLY A 794 25.18 106.57 22.04
C GLY A 794 25.70 107.71 21.17
N GLN A 795 25.34 108.94 21.55
CA GLN A 795 25.97 110.18 21.10
C GLN A 795 25.81 111.22 22.23
N PRO A 796 26.70 112.21 22.34
CA PRO A 796 26.51 113.33 23.27
C PRO A 796 25.21 114.10 23.00
N LEU A 797 24.78 114.88 24.00
CA LEU A 797 23.77 115.92 23.78
C LEU A 797 24.36 117.02 22.87
N GLN A 798 23.52 117.70 22.09
CA GLN A 798 23.94 118.85 21.30
C GLN A 798 24.44 120.00 22.21
N ILE A 799 25.59 120.61 21.90
CA ILE A 799 26.05 121.83 22.57
C ILE A 799 25.10 122.99 22.23
N LEU A 800 24.51 123.60 23.24
CA LEU A 800 23.65 124.78 23.18
C LEU A 800 24.32 125.92 23.97
N ILE A 801 24.31 127.12 23.40
CA ILE A 801 24.97 128.32 23.94
C ILE A 801 23.94 129.46 23.97
N SER A 802 23.93 130.23 25.05
CA SER A 802 23.13 131.45 25.19
C SER A 802 23.80 132.42 26.15
N SER A 803 23.57 133.73 26.01
CA SER A 803 24.17 134.76 26.86
C SER A 803 23.14 135.62 27.59
N ILE A 804 23.52 136.17 28.75
CA ILE A 804 22.79 137.20 29.50
C ILE A 804 23.70 138.44 29.67
N ASN A 805 23.08 139.62 29.66
CA ASN A 805 23.69 140.97 29.67
C ASN A 805 24.49 141.34 28.41
N ASN A 806 24.15 142.48 27.79
CA ASN A 806 24.78 142.95 26.55
C ASN A 806 24.69 144.48 26.35
N SER A 807 24.75 145.29 27.42
CA SER A 807 24.72 146.77 27.29
C SER A 807 25.55 147.46 28.38
N VAL A 808 26.42 148.39 28.00
CA VAL A 808 27.24 149.20 28.93
C VAL A 808 26.43 150.30 29.62
N LEU A 809 26.85 150.77 30.80
CA LEU A 809 26.04 151.71 31.60
C LEU A 809 26.08 153.17 31.14
N CYS A 810 27.24 153.70 30.73
CA CYS A 810 27.37 155.02 30.10
C CYS A 810 27.98 154.89 28.69
N ASN A 811 27.75 155.90 27.85
CA ASN A 811 28.33 156.00 26.51
C ASN A 811 29.87 156.03 26.58
N GLY A 812 30.54 155.13 25.86
CA GLY A 812 32.01 155.00 25.83
C GLY A 812 32.65 154.21 26.99
N ASP A 813 31.87 153.63 27.90
CA ASP A 813 32.40 152.70 28.91
C ASP A 813 32.60 151.28 28.34
N CYS A 814 33.35 150.46 29.08
CA CYS A 814 33.60 149.05 28.79
C CYS A 814 33.41 148.23 30.07
N ASP A 815 32.17 148.15 30.56
CA ASP A 815 31.81 147.59 31.85
C ASP A 815 30.89 146.35 31.76
N VAL A 816 30.63 145.83 30.55
CA VAL A 816 29.85 144.62 30.36
C VAL A 816 30.67 143.38 30.70
N ALA A 817 30.11 142.56 31.58
CA ALA A 817 30.43 141.15 31.70
C ALA A 817 29.32 140.33 31.04
N ILE A 818 29.70 139.41 30.16
CA ILE A 818 28.78 138.43 29.56
C ILE A 818 28.70 137.22 30.48
N ASP A 819 27.48 136.79 30.80
CA ASP A 819 27.18 135.51 31.47
C ASP A 819 26.80 134.49 30.38
N LEU A 820 27.64 133.45 30.18
CA LEU A 820 27.39 132.38 29.22
C LEU A 820 26.74 131.16 29.89
N ASN A 821 25.56 130.79 29.40
CA ASN A 821 24.92 129.52 29.73
C ASN A 821 25.16 128.50 28.61
N VAL A 822 26.16 127.63 28.82
CA VAL A 822 26.49 126.49 27.95
C VAL A 822 25.91 125.19 28.52
N SER A 823 25.27 124.39 27.67
CA SER A 823 24.76 123.07 28.04
C SER A 823 24.85 122.05 26.90
N GLY A 824 24.95 120.76 27.24
CA GLY A 824 25.18 119.69 26.25
C GLY A 824 26.65 119.58 25.82
N GLY A 825 26.96 118.63 24.93
CA GLY A 825 28.34 118.14 24.76
C GLY A 825 28.87 117.45 26.02
N LYS A 826 30.19 117.42 26.15
CA LYS A 826 30.93 116.85 27.29
C LYS A 826 31.59 117.94 28.15
N PRO A 827 31.22 118.07 29.45
CA PRO A 827 31.75 119.13 30.32
C PRO A 827 33.28 119.23 30.39
N SER A 828 33.77 120.41 30.76
CA SER A 828 35.13 120.94 30.53
C SER A 828 35.29 121.51 29.11
N TYR A 829 34.58 122.61 28.85
CA TYR A 829 34.64 123.34 27.59
C TYR A 829 35.86 124.28 27.51
N LEU A 830 36.27 124.59 26.30
CA LEU A 830 37.22 125.64 25.92
C LEU A 830 36.46 126.71 25.14
N TYR A 831 36.74 127.98 25.47
CA TYR A 831 36.11 129.14 24.85
C TYR A 831 37.15 129.83 23.97
N SER A 832 36.72 130.29 22.80
CA SER A 832 37.56 130.98 21.83
C SER A 832 36.78 132.15 21.26
N TRP A 833 37.01 133.33 21.82
CA TRP A 833 36.27 134.56 21.49
C TRP A 833 36.95 135.35 20.37
N SER A 834 36.17 136.10 19.59
CA SER A 834 36.66 136.94 18.47
C SER A 834 37.58 138.08 18.89
N ASN A 835 37.55 138.50 20.15
CA ASN A 835 38.49 139.46 20.74
C ASN A 835 39.82 138.79 21.20
N GLY A 836 39.92 137.47 21.16
CA GLY A 836 41.07 136.69 21.63
C GLY A 836 40.96 136.18 23.07
N ASP A 837 39.82 136.36 23.74
CA ASP A 837 39.59 135.83 25.09
C ASP A 837 39.30 134.31 25.09
N THR A 838 39.49 133.68 26.24
CA THR A 838 39.43 132.22 26.47
C THR A 838 38.70 131.82 27.75
N ILE A 839 38.18 132.77 28.54
CA ILE A 839 37.30 132.48 29.67
C ILE A 839 35.83 132.33 29.23
N GLU A 840 35.03 131.67 30.07
CA GLU A 840 33.58 131.46 29.84
C GLU A 840 32.82 132.80 29.85
N ASP A 841 33.01 133.58 30.92
CA ASP A 841 32.35 134.87 31.16
C ASP A 841 33.36 136.02 31.01
N PRO A 842 33.57 136.57 29.79
CA PRO A 842 34.47 137.71 29.58
C PRO A 842 33.89 138.99 30.20
N ASP A 843 34.72 139.69 30.99
CA ASP A 843 34.40 141.00 31.57
C ASP A 843 35.04 142.17 30.81
N SER A 844 34.74 143.40 31.27
CA SER A 844 35.31 144.65 30.75
C SER A 844 35.10 144.88 29.24
N LEU A 845 33.99 144.38 28.69
CA LEU A 845 33.69 144.51 27.26
C LEU A 845 33.03 145.85 26.92
N CYS A 846 33.49 146.43 25.81
CA CYS A 846 32.92 147.63 25.18
C CYS A 846 31.76 147.25 24.24
N ALA A 847 31.03 148.24 23.72
CA ALA A 847 30.09 148.01 22.61
C ALA A 847 30.80 147.45 21.37
N GLY A 848 30.20 146.43 20.74
CA GLY A 848 30.81 145.67 19.64
C GLY A 848 30.14 144.33 19.38
N SER A 849 30.52 143.68 18.28
CA SER A 849 30.01 142.35 17.91
C SER A 849 31.02 141.26 18.29
N TYR A 850 30.57 140.26 19.06
CA TYR A 850 31.41 139.22 19.63
C TYR A 850 30.92 137.84 19.18
N SER A 851 31.86 136.94 18.87
CA SER A 851 31.55 135.55 18.58
C SER A 851 32.42 134.62 19.41
N VAL A 852 31.81 133.62 20.04
CA VAL A 852 32.50 132.56 20.77
C VAL A 852 32.35 131.24 20.02
N GLN A 853 33.47 130.55 19.80
CA GLN A 853 33.47 129.13 19.56
C GLN A 853 33.63 128.42 20.90
N VAL A 854 32.65 127.59 21.27
CA VAL A 854 32.71 126.70 22.43
C VAL A 854 33.06 125.32 21.92
N ILE A 855 34.15 124.76 22.43
CA ILE A 855 34.66 123.42 22.11
C ILE A 855 34.57 122.58 23.37
N ASP A 856 33.97 121.39 23.32
CA ASP A 856 33.88 120.50 24.46
C ASP A 856 35.13 119.61 24.64
N ASN A 857 35.16 118.83 25.73
CA ASN A 857 36.32 118.00 26.07
C ASN A 857 36.71 116.98 24.97
N ASP A 858 35.76 116.55 24.14
CA ASP A 858 36.01 115.58 23.05
C ASP A 858 36.14 116.27 21.68
N SER A 859 36.42 117.58 21.69
CA SER A 859 36.63 118.44 20.51
C SER A 859 35.38 118.71 19.65
N CYS A 860 34.18 118.38 20.15
CA CYS A 860 32.94 118.80 19.51
C CYS A 860 32.78 120.31 19.68
N SER A 861 32.41 121.05 18.62
CA SER A 861 32.32 122.52 18.69
C SER A 861 30.99 123.07 18.19
N ASN A 862 30.57 124.18 18.78
CA ASN A 862 29.47 125.01 18.29
C ASN A 862 29.84 126.50 18.42
N ASN A 863 29.26 127.34 17.57
CA ASN A 863 29.58 128.76 17.49
C ASN A 863 28.36 129.60 17.88
N TYR A 864 28.58 130.68 18.62
CA TYR A 864 27.56 131.64 19.04
C TYR A 864 28.01 133.07 18.76
N THR A 865 27.07 133.97 18.50
CA THR A 865 27.30 135.37 18.10
C THR A 865 26.33 136.29 18.81
N LEU A 866 26.83 137.39 19.39
CA LEU A 866 26.05 138.36 20.15
C LEU A 866 26.62 139.78 19.96
N ASP A 867 25.77 140.80 20.13
CA ASP A 867 26.16 142.21 20.04
C ASP A 867 26.01 142.90 21.40
N VAL A 868 27.06 143.58 21.84
CA VAL A 868 27.09 144.47 23.01
C VAL A 868 26.80 145.90 22.57
N LEU A 869 25.89 146.56 23.27
CA LEU A 869 25.32 147.88 22.93
C LEU A 869 25.75 148.98 23.92
N GLU A 870 25.61 150.25 23.53
CA GLU A 870 25.81 151.41 24.42
C GLU A 870 24.66 152.44 24.29
N PRO A 871 24.39 153.25 25.33
CA PRO A 871 23.42 154.35 25.26
C PRO A 871 23.98 155.59 24.56
N ASP A 872 23.09 156.51 24.16
CA ASP A 872 23.46 157.82 23.57
C ASP A 872 24.20 158.73 24.58
N SER A 873 25.11 159.57 24.09
CA SER A 873 25.95 160.45 24.91
C SER A 873 25.18 161.63 25.56
N LEU A 874 25.42 161.90 26.85
CA LEU A 874 24.71 162.93 27.64
C LEU A 874 25.15 164.38 27.27
N THR A 875 24.15 165.21 26.95
CA THR A 875 24.30 166.62 26.56
C THR A 875 23.29 167.52 27.28
N VAL A 876 23.49 168.84 27.23
CA VAL A 876 22.63 169.88 27.84
C VAL A 876 22.56 171.12 26.95
N LEU A 877 21.42 171.82 26.98
CA LEU A 877 21.21 173.15 26.41
C LEU A 877 20.67 174.10 27.48
N LEU A 878 21.18 175.34 27.54
CA LEU A 878 20.75 176.39 28.48
C LEU A 878 20.04 177.56 27.76
N ASN A 879 19.04 178.15 28.44
CA ASN A 879 18.31 179.35 28.00
C ASN A 879 18.12 180.33 29.18
N GLY A 880 17.91 181.63 28.93
CA GLY A 880 17.58 182.59 30.00
C GLY A 880 17.16 183.99 29.52
N SER A 881 16.70 184.83 30.46
CA SER A 881 16.20 186.19 30.21
C SER A 881 16.46 187.17 31.38
N ASN A 882 16.72 188.44 31.05
CA ASN A 882 17.24 189.47 31.98
C ASN A 882 16.21 190.02 32.99
N PRO A 883 16.66 190.51 34.17
CA PRO A 883 15.83 191.30 35.08
C PRO A 883 15.68 192.75 34.60
N ASN A 884 14.61 193.41 35.04
CA ASN A 884 14.38 194.84 34.83
C ASN A 884 15.02 195.68 35.95
N CYS A 885 15.14 197.00 35.73
CA CYS A 885 15.72 197.92 36.71
C CYS A 885 14.92 197.89 38.02
N ASP A 886 15.63 197.76 39.15
CA ASP A 886 15.09 197.61 40.51
C ASP A 886 14.11 196.43 40.74
N THR A 887 14.15 195.37 39.92
CA THR A 887 13.43 194.11 40.20
C THR A 887 14.22 192.85 39.83
N ASP A 888 14.44 191.96 40.79
CA ASP A 888 15.19 190.69 40.64
C ASP A 888 14.39 189.60 39.87
N ASN A 889 13.99 189.84 38.62
CA ASN A 889 13.04 188.99 37.88
C ASN A 889 13.64 188.19 36.70
N GLY A 890 14.94 187.89 36.73
CA GLY A 890 15.61 187.06 35.71
C GLY A 890 15.25 185.57 35.79
N ILE A 891 15.40 184.83 34.68
CA ILE A 891 15.02 183.40 34.56
C ILE A 891 16.08 182.63 33.76
N ILE A 892 16.35 181.36 34.14
CA ILE A 892 17.22 180.41 33.41
C ILE A 892 16.60 179.01 33.39
N SER A 893 16.76 178.25 32.29
CA SER A 893 16.39 176.82 32.21
C SER A 893 17.46 175.96 31.53
N ALA A 894 17.49 174.67 31.91
CA ALA A 894 18.36 173.63 31.36
C ALA A 894 17.55 172.47 30.76
N LEU A 895 17.98 171.97 29.61
CA LEU A 895 17.33 170.92 28.83
C LEU A 895 18.36 169.82 28.45
N PRO A 896 18.41 168.68 29.17
CA PRO A 896 19.31 167.57 28.83
C PRO A 896 18.77 166.68 27.70
N SER A 897 19.68 166.01 26.99
CA SER A 897 19.40 165.04 25.92
C SER A 897 20.52 164.00 25.81
N GLY A 898 20.16 162.74 25.55
CA GLY A 898 21.07 161.59 25.67
C GLY A 898 21.31 161.19 27.13
N GLY A 899 22.01 160.07 27.37
CA GLY A 899 22.08 159.42 28.68
C GLY A 899 20.76 158.73 29.09
N THR A 900 20.74 158.21 30.31
CA THR A 900 19.62 157.43 30.86
C THR A 900 18.74 158.28 31.77
N SER A 901 17.61 158.76 31.26
CA SER A 901 16.56 159.47 32.02
C SER A 901 16.02 158.62 33.20
N PRO A 902 15.70 159.20 34.38
CA PRO A 902 15.58 160.63 34.69
C PRO A 902 16.89 161.34 35.06
N TYR A 903 16.90 162.66 34.85
CA TYR A 903 18.02 163.54 35.16
C TYR A 903 17.78 164.33 36.45
N SER A 904 18.86 164.62 37.16
CA SER A 904 18.93 165.50 38.34
C SER A 904 19.80 166.73 38.06
N TYR A 905 19.52 167.84 38.74
CA TYR A 905 20.13 169.15 38.46
C TYR A 905 20.69 169.77 39.75
N VAL A 906 21.85 170.43 39.66
CA VAL A 906 22.44 171.24 40.73
C VAL A 906 22.96 172.54 40.14
N TRP A 907 22.46 173.68 40.62
CA TRP A 907 22.86 175.01 40.13
C TRP A 907 23.82 175.73 41.08
N SER A 908 24.80 176.46 40.55
CA SER A 908 25.68 177.32 41.35
C SER A 908 24.96 178.63 41.74
N GLY A 909 24.97 178.97 43.02
CA GLY A 909 24.37 180.23 43.52
C GLY A 909 22.88 180.15 43.86
N SER A 910 22.23 178.99 43.65
CA SER A 910 20.86 178.74 44.09
C SER A 910 20.71 177.32 44.62
N ASN A 911 20.05 177.14 45.77
CA ASN A 911 19.81 175.84 46.39
C ASN A 911 18.63 175.08 45.74
N ASN A 912 18.43 175.26 44.43
CA ASN A 912 17.28 174.74 43.69
C ASN A 912 17.75 173.64 42.72
N ASN A 913 17.08 172.49 42.76
CA ASN A 913 17.39 171.31 41.95
C ASN A 913 16.42 171.12 40.76
N ALA A 914 15.61 172.14 40.45
CA ALA A 914 14.73 172.15 39.30
C ALA A 914 15.50 172.42 37.99
N ALA A 915 14.96 171.92 36.88
CA ALA A 915 15.45 172.22 35.53
C ALA A 915 15.27 173.70 35.12
N THR A 916 14.57 174.51 35.90
CA THR A 916 14.35 175.95 35.68
C THR A 916 14.44 176.69 37.00
N ILE A 917 15.18 177.80 37.01
CA ILE A 917 15.36 178.71 38.14
C ILE A 917 14.90 180.12 37.73
N ILE A 918 14.26 180.82 38.66
CA ILE A 918 13.61 182.12 38.45
C ILE A 918 14.00 183.10 39.57
N ASP A 919 13.57 184.35 39.45
CA ASP A 919 13.78 185.45 40.38
C ASP A 919 15.29 185.74 40.59
N LEU A 920 16.01 185.92 39.48
CA LEU A 920 17.47 186.05 39.43
C LEU A 920 17.93 187.50 39.17
N THR A 921 19.01 187.89 39.84
CA THR A 921 19.79 189.11 39.59
C THR A 921 20.77 188.94 38.42
N ASP A 922 21.45 190.02 38.04
CA ASP A 922 22.58 190.02 37.11
C ASP A 922 23.81 189.27 37.69
N SER A 923 23.91 187.99 37.37
CA SER A 923 24.99 187.09 37.81
C SER A 923 25.25 185.98 36.78
N VAL A 924 26.29 185.16 37.01
CA VAL A 924 26.63 183.97 36.22
C VAL A 924 26.20 182.71 36.97
N PHE A 925 25.48 181.81 36.30
CA PHE A 925 24.99 180.54 36.87
C PHE A 925 25.55 179.35 36.09
N ILE A 926 25.97 178.30 36.80
CA ILE A 926 26.46 177.02 36.27
C ILE A 926 25.47 175.91 36.66
N VAL A 927 25.17 174.95 35.78
CA VAL A 927 24.45 173.71 36.14
C VAL A 927 25.37 172.50 36.07
N THR A 928 25.19 171.56 36.98
CA THR A 928 25.61 170.15 36.83
C THR A 928 24.35 169.30 36.64
N ILE A 929 24.34 168.44 35.63
CA ILE A 929 23.30 167.44 35.39
C ILE A 929 23.88 166.03 35.56
N THR A 930 23.16 165.17 36.28
CA THR A 930 23.50 163.75 36.46
C THR A 930 22.29 162.89 36.11
N ASP A 931 22.49 161.85 35.28
CA ASP A 931 21.44 160.94 34.84
C ASP A 931 21.21 159.75 35.80
N GLN A 932 20.30 158.82 35.46
CA GLN A 932 19.97 157.67 36.33
C GLN A 932 21.16 156.73 36.56
N ASN A 933 22.04 156.58 35.56
CA ASN A 933 23.22 155.72 35.63
C ASN A 933 24.42 156.44 36.27
N SER A 934 24.21 157.67 36.77
CA SER A 934 25.22 158.56 37.34
C SER A 934 26.23 159.14 36.33
N CYS A 935 25.92 159.12 35.02
CA CYS A 935 26.70 159.83 34.01
C CYS A 935 26.49 161.37 34.17
N ILE A 936 27.52 162.22 34.00
CA ILE A 936 27.51 163.65 34.44
C ILE A 936 27.86 164.66 33.31
N LYS A 937 27.20 165.83 33.31
CA LYS A 937 27.45 166.99 32.40
C LYS A 937 27.39 168.35 33.12
N VAL A 938 28.06 169.41 32.62
CA VAL A 938 28.15 170.76 33.26
C VAL A 938 28.14 171.93 32.22
N ASP A 939 27.49 173.09 32.47
CA ASP A 939 27.39 174.30 31.56
C ASP A 939 26.93 175.66 32.25
N SER A 940 26.88 176.88 31.61
CA SER A 940 26.61 178.23 32.27
C SER A 940 26.07 179.52 31.48
N ILE A 941 25.54 180.64 32.12
CA ILE A 941 24.82 181.87 31.49
C ILE A 941 24.60 183.24 32.35
N ALA A 942 24.24 184.50 31.83
CA ALA A 942 24.12 185.91 32.52
C ALA A 942 23.31 187.20 31.88
N LEU A 943 23.08 188.45 32.52
CA LEU A 943 21.92 189.53 32.35
C LEU A 943 22.08 191.18 32.62
N ILE A 944 21.15 192.23 32.31
CA ILE A 944 21.12 193.84 32.59
C ILE A 944 19.85 194.88 32.22
N ALA A 945 19.71 196.26 32.62
CA ALA A 945 18.53 197.35 32.47
C ALA A 945 18.65 199.04 32.44
N GLU A 946 17.59 200.01 32.55
CA GLU A 946 17.49 201.59 32.23
C GLU A 946 16.43 202.76 32.90
N PRO A 947 16.32 204.17 32.57
CA PRO A 947 15.73 205.46 33.33
C PRO A 947 14.61 206.63 32.85
N VAL A 948 14.48 207.97 33.35
CA VAL A 948 13.23 209.00 33.48
C VAL A 948 13.30 210.69 33.43
N PRO A 949 12.22 211.66 33.29
CA PRO A 949 12.15 213.24 33.05
C PRO A 949 11.21 214.39 33.83
N VAL A 950 10.91 215.73 33.39
CA VAL A 950 10.35 217.06 34.13
C VAL A 950 9.50 218.30 33.38
N ALA A 951 8.94 219.48 34.01
CA ALA A 951 7.76 220.52 33.71
C ALA A 951 7.74 222.20 33.82
N GLY A 952 6.60 223.06 33.63
CA GLY A 952 6.38 224.65 33.72
C GLY A 952 5.00 225.53 33.36
N PHE A 953 4.73 226.91 33.59
CA PHE A 953 3.49 227.84 33.17
C PHE A 953 3.50 229.50 33.14
N ASP A 954 2.45 230.36 32.68
CA ASP A 954 2.29 231.93 32.60
C ASP A 954 0.82 232.69 32.56
N GLN A 955 0.64 234.07 32.50
CA GLN A 955 -0.65 234.90 32.56
C GLN A 955 -0.81 236.34 31.87
N GLU A 956 -2.04 236.87 31.61
CA GLU A 956 -2.41 238.26 31.17
C GLU A 956 -3.58 238.95 31.98
N ILE A 957 -3.51 240.27 32.26
CA ILE A 957 -4.36 240.98 33.27
C ILE A 957 -5.31 242.06 32.67
N GLY A 958 -6.60 242.02 33.02
CA GLY A 958 -7.64 243.01 32.64
C GLY A 958 -7.95 244.11 33.68
N CYS A 959 -8.82 245.07 33.33
CA CYS A 959 -9.35 246.08 34.27
C CYS A 959 -10.54 245.55 35.09
N SER A 960 -10.97 246.30 36.11
CA SER A 960 -12.09 245.93 36.99
C SER A 960 -13.40 245.79 36.19
N GLY A 961 -13.86 244.54 36.00
CA GLY A 961 -15.03 244.19 35.18
C GLY A 961 -14.72 243.57 33.82
N ASP A 962 -13.45 243.54 33.40
CA ASP A 962 -12.97 242.81 32.21
C ASP A 962 -12.48 241.40 32.57
N SER A 963 -12.23 240.56 31.57
CA SER A 963 -11.68 239.20 31.75
C SER A 963 -10.16 239.19 31.73
N SER A 964 -9.54 238.31 32.52
CA SER A 964 -8.10 238.00 32.54
C SER A 964 -7.86 236.56 32.07
N ILE A 965 -6.72 236.27 31.45
CA ILE A 965 -6.45 235.02 30.70
C ILE A 965 -5.15 234.35 31.19
N PHE A 966 -5.09 233.02 31.18
CA PHE A 966 -3.94 232.23 31.67
C PHE A 966 -3.44 231.22 30.62
N GLN A 967 -2.15 230.84 30.64
CA GLN A 967 -1.55 229.99 29.60
C GLN A 967 -0.47 229.03 30.16
N ASP A 968 -0.44 227.80 29.63
CA ASP A 968 0.48 226.71 29.98
C ASP A 968 1.83 226.78 29.24
N THR A 969 2.93 226.34 29.87
CA THR A 969 4.29 226.29 29.29
C THR A 969 5.09 225.02 29.66
N SER A 970 4.43 223.93 30.07
CA SER A 970 5.08 222.71 30.56
C SER A 970 5.90 221.93 29.51
N SER A 971 6.81 221.08 29.99
CA SER A 971 7.67 220.22 29.15
C SER A 971 7.50 218.72 29.47
N GLY A 972 7.85 217.85 28.52
CA GLY A 972 7.60 216.41 28.64
C GLY A 972 6.26 216.00 28.02
N TYR A 973 5.76 214.80 28.35
CA TYR A 973 4.47 214.31 27.89
C TYR A 973 3.42 214.55 28.98
N VAL A 974 2.48 215.48 28.74
CA VAL A 974 1.44 215.91 29.68
C VAL A 974 0.07 215.48 29.15
N VAL A 975 -0.83 215.04 30.04
CA VAL A 975 -2.14 214.48 29.66
C VAL A 975 -3.37 215.17 30.29
N SER A 976 -3.23 216.06 31.28
CA SER A 976 -4.35 216.86 31.81
C SER A 976 -3.92 218.05 32.68
N TRP A 977 -4.72 219.13 32.68
CA TRP A 977 -4.52 220.37 33.45
C TRP A 977 -5.65 220.62 34.48
N ILE A 978 -5.35 221.34 35.55
CA ILE A 978 -6.30 221.85 36.55
C ILE A 978 -5.92 223.27 36.95
N TRP A 979 -6.88 224.21 37.00
CA TRP A 979 -6.69 225.61 37.39
C TRP A 979 -7.62 226.05 38.54
N ASP A 980 -7.13 226.91 39.43
CA ASP A 980 -7.91 227.63 40.46
C ASP A 980 -7.61 229.14 40.39
N PHE A 981 -8.64 229.98 40.44
CA PHE A 981 -8.55 231.45 40.34
C PHE A 981 -8.66 232.18 41.69
N GLY A 982 -8.70 231.46 42.82
CA GLY A 982 -8.43 232.04 44.15
C GLY A 982 -9.54 232.91 44.74
N VAL A 983 -10.79 232.71 44.32
CA VAL A 983 -11.99 233.44 44.79
C VAL A 983 -12.97 232.53 45.55
N THR A 984 -14.00 233.10 46.19
CA THR A 984 -15.05 232.34 46.91
C THR A 984 -16.47 232.87 46.62
N PRO A 985 -17.46 232.01 46.28
CA PRO A 985 -17.36 230.55 46.07
C PRO A 985 -16.38 230.19 44.95
N GLN A 986 -15.71 229.04 45.12
CA GLN A 986 -14.52 228.68 44.36
C GLN A 986 -14.83 228.44 42.87
N SER A 987 -13.98 228.95 41.99
CA SER A 987 -14.10 228.81 40.54
C SER A 987 -12.76 228.43 39.94
N GLY A 988 -12.76 227.39 39.10
CA GLY A 988 -11.60 226.87 38.41
C GLY A 988 -11.96 226.34 37.03
N SER A 989 -10.97 225.86 36.28
CA SER A 989 -11.17 225.24 34.95
C SER A 989 -10.21 224.07 34.73
N SER A 990 -10.53 223.21 33.76
CA SER A 990 -9.67 222.17 33.20
C SER A 990 -9.22 222.46 31.76
N ASP A 991 -9.56 223.64 31.21
CA ASP A 991 -9.14 224.08 29.89
C ASP A 991 -7.65 224.48 29.91
N GLN A 992 -6.91 224.24 28.82
CA GLN A 992 -5.48 224.61 28.74
C GLN A 992 -5.26 226.14 28.73
N VAL A 993 -6.26 226.92 28.31
CA VAL A 993 -6.22 228.39 28.24
C VAL A 993 -7.54 228.97 28.78
N PRO A 994 -7.70 229.10 30.11
CA PRO A 994 -8.93 229.58 30.71
C PRO A 994 -8.95 231.11 30.86
N SER A 995 -10.12 231.67 31.20
CA SER A 995 -10.28 233.10 31.53
C SER A 995 -11.27 233.33 32.67
N TYR A 996 -11.10 234.44 33.41
CA TYR A 996 -11.94 234.77 34.57
C TYR A 996 -12.15 236.29 34.75
N ILE A 997 -13.34 236.69 35.21
CA ILE A 997 -13.73 238.08 35.48
C ILE A 997 -13.87 238.28 36.99
N TYR A 998 -13.08 239.20 37.56
CA TYR A 998 -13.16 239.55 38.99
C TYR A 998 -14.15 240.72 39.20
N SER A 999 -15.11 240.54 40.11
CA SER A 999 -16.12 241.56 40.45
C SER A 999 -15.56 242.74 41.25
N ASP A 1000 -14.52 242.47 42.03
CA ASP A 1000 -13.92 243.38 43.00
C ASP A 1000 -12.41 243.42 42.81
N THR A 1001 -11.78 244.56 43.11
CA THR A 1001 -10.33 244.73 42.95
C THR A 1001 -9.56 244.18 44.16
N GLY A 1002 -8.60 243.29 43.91
CA GLY A 1002 -7.81 242.63 44.94
C GLY A 1002 -6.60 241.88 44.38
N GLN A 1003 -5.86 241.20 45.25
CA GLN A 1003 -4.89 240.17 44.87
C GLN A 1003 -5.52 238.79 45.03
N PHE A 1004 -5.28 237.92 44.05
CA PHE A 1004 -5.75 236.55 44.02
C PHE A 1004 -4.56 235.64 43.74
N ASN A 1005 -4.52 234.47 44.38
CA ASN A 1005 -3.50 233.45 44.11
C ASN A 1005 -4.06 232.48 43.06
N VAL A 1006 -3.35 232.32 41.95
CA VAL A 1006 -3.71 231.41 40.86
C VAL A 1006 -2.76 230.23 40.85
N TRP A 1007 -3.28 229.03 40.67
CA TRP A 1007 -2.50 227.79 40.59
C TRP A 1007 -2.89 227.00 39.34
N SER A 1008 -1.89 226.44 38.65
CA SER A 1008 -2.06 225.32 37.71
C SER A 1008 -1.49 224.03 38.33
N CYS A 1009 -1.93 222.89 37.83
CA CYS A 1009 -1.36 221.58 38.17
C CYS A 1009 -1.50 220.63 36.98
N ASP A 1010 -0.36 220.09 36.53
CA ASP A 1010 -0.25 219.26 35.33
C ASP A 1010 -0.03 217.81 35.70
N LYS A 1011 -0.57 216.90 34.89
CA LYS A 1011 -0.45 215.46 35.09
C LYS A 1011 0.31 214.80 33.94
N PHE A 1012 1.31 214.01 34.30
CA PHE A 1012 2.15 213.17 33.43
C PHE A 1012 1.61 211.73 33.44
#